data_AF-A0A369XRX7-F1
#
_entry.id   AF-A0A369XRX7-F1
#
_cell.length_a   1.000
_cell.length_b   1.000
_cell.length_c   1.000
_cell.angle_alpha   90.00
_cell.angle_beta   90.00
_cell.angle_gamma   90.00
#
_symmetry.space_group_name_H-M   'P 1'
#
loop_
_entity.id
_entity.type
_entity.pdbx_description
1 polymer ?
#
loop_
_entity_poly.entity_id
_entity_poly.type
_entity_poly.pdbx_seq_one_letter_code
_entity_poly.pdbx_strand_id
1 'polypeptide(L)'
;MLLIALSFWSAEAFCQAPSAVEQQARGASARYAALQALNAKATTLGKDNLDSRADAMEQQILDEAPQHRERAPSVKIVRSSVEKSIDDEFERITATVWEKFRLEELGIGRAVFEKEVRQKLGPRFSDERDKSLNANFERVFSDARRRAVDQQGRKFRAATYPSQEQVEAIDRQGWESAAGRETAAQIERSVKGAEATVFEENQKQVTQLVKEVRQSIDGQRAAQLQRLDATELPAGALSKDLAKTTLEESLRELLAAERAKPMTGFVYAELPAARQRIEEISSKAEVDRFMQFLKEFKLEIDPAELRARIDAEPEVYKERQPTQEKLTQELLRMAESRALRDYTQQSLSGTDMNAFRTRLVARIGGAAGNEVLRTAISEQLSAVLGPVRDEIALSQAKEYFSPVATRTWAVPESELKSLIEKHSEPSDFGQCMRLEGVTGKQPVLRNRLLSETETLVLKSVRELISEGREAWVLQVELVNRLAAPLQSEMAAAEKNGELGKKDVWVNKLTTRVENEWSSSRTGALWPNGTLPPANAATKYQHLFGETHHLIAQMVNRHFESYNKPVSIKTNENAPTAKIDKLPGNDGGKGGGGGGSGAGGGQGDGTGFGGTGLIGLFLALLPCLLLALAFLVIGAVTGYLFGMKRGKRMQSAA
;
A
#
# COMPACT_ATOMS: atom_id res chain seq x y z
N MET A 1 2.38 102.44 86.44
CA MET A 1 1.41 102.45 87.57
C MET A 1 0.75 101.07 87.62
N LEU A 2 0.92 100.39 88.78
CA LEU A 2 0.33 99.13 89.29
C LEU A 2 0.05 97.97 88.30
N LEU A 3 0.79 96.84 88.31
CA LEU A 3 0.79 95.71 89.26
C LEU A 3 -0.60 95.12 89.54
N ILE A 4 -0.86 93.90 89.03
CA ILE A 4 -1.02 92.65 89.82
C ILE A 4 -1.10 91.44 88.85
N ALA A 5 -0.38 90.38 89.21
CA ALA A 5 -0.30 89.07 88.59
C ALA A 5 -0.91 87.98 89.53
N LEU A 6 -1.07 86.77 88.99
CA LEU A 6 -1.44 85.48 89.65
C LEU A 6 -2.94 85.30 89.94
N SER A 7 -3.61 84.14 89.79
CA SER A 7 -3.24 82.76 89.40
C SER A 7 -4.54 81.91 89.33
N PHE A 8 -4.62 80.96 88.38
CA PHE A 8 -5.43 79.73 88.27
C PHE A 8 -6.85 79.63 88.89
N TRP A 9 -7.84 79.24 88.08
CA TRP A 9 -8.82 78.17 88.41
C TRP A 9 -9.46 77.58 87.14
N SER A 10 -9.49 76.25 87.10
CA SER A 10 -10.13 75.38 86.10
C SER A 10 -11.65 75.50 86.18
N ALA A 11 -12.30 75.87 85.06
CA ALA A 11 -13.75 75.76 84.96
C ALA A 11 -14.14 74.31 84.67
N GLU A 12 -14.43 73.56 85.74
CA GLU A 12 -15.15 72.30 85.68
C GLU A 12 -16.54 72.54 85.06
N ALA A 13 -16.79 71.88 83.93
CA ALA A 13 -18.13 71.77 83.38
C ALA A 13 -19.01 71.02 84.39
N PHE A 14 -19.97 71.73 84.99
CA PHE A 14 -21.00 71.16 85.84
C PHE A 14 -21.84 70.14 85.05
N CYS A 15 -21.46 68.87 85.12
CA CYS A 15 -22.34 67.76 84.80
C CYS A 15 -23.39 67.64 85.91
N GLN A 16 -24.54 68.31 85.75
CA GLN A 16 -25.70 68.01 86.58
C GLN A 16 -26.10 66.54 86.34
N ALA A 17 -26.13 65.75 87.41
CA ALA A 17 -26.64 64.39 87.36
C ALA A 17 -28.11 64.45 86.88
N PRO A 18 -28.50 63.71 85.84
CA PRO A 18 -29.86 63.76 85.29
C PRO A 18 -30.89 63.44 86.37
N SER A 19 -32.01 64.17 86.38
CA SER A 19 -33.10 63.92 87.33
C SER A 19 -33.65 62.49 87.18
N ALA A 20 -34.25 61.93 88.24
CA ALA A 20 -34.82 60.57 88.19
C ALA A 20 -35.83 60.39 87.03
N VAL A 21 -36.57 61.45 86.68
CA VAL A 21 -37.49 61.49 85.55
C VAL A 21 -36.76 61.51 84.21
N GLU A 22 -35.64 62.23 84.08
CA GLU A 22 -34.80 62.21 82.88
C GLU A 22 -34.06 60.88 82.70
N GLN A 23 -33.59 60.25 83.78
CA GLN A 23 -33.03 58.90 83.72
C GLN A 23 -34.07 57.87 83.30
N GLN A 24 -35.30 57.98 83.81
CA GLN A 24 -36.41 57.11 83.42
C GLN A 24 -36.85 57.34 81.96
N ALA A 25 -36.87 58.58 81.49
CA ALA A 25 -37.16 58.93 80.10
C ALA A 25 -36.05 58.46 79.14
N ARG A 26 -34.77 58.61 79.52
CA ARG A 26 -33.62 58.08 78.76
C ARG A 26 -33.63 56.56 78.71
N GLY A 27 -33.94 55.90 79.83
CA GLY A 27 -34.12 54.45 79.91
C GLY A 27 -35.25 53.95 79.01
N ALA A 28 -36.42 54.60 79.04
CA ALA A 28 -37.56 54.25 78.18
C ALA A 28 -37.25 54.49 76.69
N SER A 29 -36.59 55.59 76.35
CA SER A 29 -36.20 55.91 74.97
C SER A 29 -35.14 54.94 74.43
N ALA A 30 -34.11 54.62 75.21
CA ALA A 30 -33.07 53.65 74.82
C ALA A 30 -33.64 52.24 74.70
N ARG A 31 -34.55 51.84 75.59
CA ARG A 31 -35.28 50.58 75.52
C ARG A 31 -36.14 50.48 74.26
N TYR A 32 -36.86 51.55 73.92
CA TYR A 32 -37.66 51.61 72.70
C TYR A 32 -36.77 51.55 71.44
N ALA A 33 -35.66 52.28 71.41
CA ALA A 33 -34.69 52.25 70.33
C ALA A 33 -34.02 50.86 70.19
N ALA A 34 -33.70 50.19 71.30
CA ALA A 34 -33.19 48.83 71.31
C ALA A 34 -34.21 47.82 70.74
N LEU A 35 -35.48 47.94 71.13
CA LEU A 35 -36.56 47.11 70.57
C LEU A 35 -36.79 47.39 69.09
N GLN A 36 -36.71 48.64 68.63
CA GLN A 36 -36.82 48.96 67.19
C GLN A 36 -35.62 48.43 66.39
N ALA A 37 -34.39 48.60 66.90
CA ALA A 37 -33.19 48.09 66.27
C ALA A 37 -33.21 46.54 66.20
N LEU A 38 -33.67 45.89 67.26
CA LEU A 38 -33.85 44.45 67.27
C LEU A 38 -34.97 44.01 66.33
N ASN A 39 -36.10 44.71 66.27
CA ASN A 39 -37.20 44.40 65.34
C ASN A 39 -36.75 44.48 63.87
N ALA A 40 -35.94 45.49 63.51
CA ALA A 40 -35.39 45.61 62.16
C ALA A 40 -34.44 44.45 61.82
N LYS A 41 -33.54 44.09 62.75
CA LYS A 41 -32.63 42.94 62.59
C LYS A 41 -33.37 41.61 62.57
N ALA A 42 -34.35 41.41 63.44
CA ALA A 42 -35.17 40.21 63.53
C ALA A 42 -36.02 40.01 62.27
N THR A 43 -36.59 41.09 61.72
CA THR A 43 -37.33 41.01 60.46
C THR A 43 -36.39 40.66 59.31
N THR A 44 -35.16 41.18 59.30
CA THR A 44 -34.16 40.86 58.28
C THR A 44 -33.67 39.42 58.40
N LEU A 45 -33.45 38.94 59.63
CA LEU A 45 -33.04 37.57 59.92
C LEU A 45 -34.18 36.56 59.69
N GLY A 46 -35.42 36.90 60.00
CA GLY A 46 -36.59 36.09 59.65
C GLY A 46 -36.77 35.98 58.13
N LYS A 47 -36.32 37.00 57.38
CA LYS A 47 -36.22 37.02 55.91
C LYS A 47 -34.85 36.61 55.39
N ASP A 48 -34.00 36.01 56.23
CA ASP A 48 -32.62 35.67 55.87
C ASP A 48 -32.58 34.83 54.60
N ASN A 49 -31.58 35.10 53.76
CA ASN A 49 -31.43 34.39 52.51
C ASN A 49 -30.90 33.00 52.79
N LEU A 50 -31.79 31.99 52.76
CA LEU A 50 -31.42 30.59 52.93
C LEU A 50 -30.31 30.15 51.96
N ASP A 51 -30.15 30.81 50.80
CA ASP A 51 -29.04 30.55 49.88
C ASP A 51 -27.67 30.77 50.53
N SER A 52 -27.53 31.73 51.47
CA SER A 52 -26.27 31.96 52.20
C SER A 52 -25.91 30.82 53.16
N ARG A 53 -26.88 29.96 53.49
CA ARG A 53 -26.72 28.79 54.36
C ARG A 53 -26.57 27.49 53.57
N ALA A 54 -26.68 27.52 52.23
CA ALA A 54 -26.67 26.33 51.40
C ALA A 54 -25.37 25.51 51.53
N ASP A 55 -24.22 26.16 51.68
CA ASP A 55 -22.93 25.49 51.84
C ASP A 55 -22.78 24.84 53.23
N ALA A 56 -23.32 25.48 54.27
CA ALA A 56 -23.37 24.90 55.62
C ALA A 56 -24.32 23.69 55.68
N MET A 57 -25.45 23.75 54.97
CA MET A 57 -26.34 22.60 54.82
C MET A 57 -25.67 21.44 54.08
N GLU A 58 -24.97 21.73 52.98
CA GLU A 58 -24.19 20.72 52.24
C GLU A 58 -23.14 20.05 53.13
N GLN A 59 -22.37 20.84 53.87
CA GLN A 59 -21.33 20.34 54.77
C GLN A 59 -21.92 19.52 55.92
N GLN A 60 -23.02 19.96 56.54
CA GLN A 60 -23.73 19.18 57.55
C GLN A 60 -24.20 17.83 56.99
N ILE A 61 -24.83 17.82 55.81
CA ILE A 61 -25.31 16.60 55.16
C ILE A 61 -24.15 15.61 54.94
N LEU A 62 -22.96 16.10 54.60
CA LEU A 62 -21.76 15.29 54.39
C LEU A 62 -21.12 14.77 55.68
N ASP A 63 -20.99 15.62 56.70
CA ASP A 63 -20.34 15.26 57.96
C ASP A 63 -21.19 14.29 58.79
N GLU A 64 -22.52 14.42 58.70
CA GLU A 64 -23.50 13.56 59.38
C GLU A 64 -24.14 12.54 58.42
N ALA A 65 -23.43 12.15 57.35
CA ALA A 65 -23.95 11.30 56.28
C ALA A 65 -24.77 10.06 56.71
N PRO A 66 -24.42 9.32 57.79
CA PRO A 66 -25.25 8.20 58.28
C PRO A 66 -26.68 8.60 58.65
N GLN A 67 -26.87 9.80 59.21
CA GLN A 67 -28.18 10.33 59.63
C GLN A 67 -28.96 10.91 58.44
N HIS A 68 -28.25 11.31 57.39
CA HIS A 68 -28.80 11.87 56.16
C HIS A 68 -28.90 10.85 55.02
N ARG A 69 -28.81 9.54 55.31
CA ARG A 69 -28.83 8.48 54.29
C ARG A 69 -30.06 8.58 53.38
N GLU A 70 -31.24 8.65 53.98
CA GLU A 70 -32.53 8.77 53.30
C GLU A 70 -32.95 10.25 53.21
N ARG A 71 -33.56 10.65 52.10
CA ARG A 71 -33.96 12.05 51.88
C ARG A 71 -34.98 12.52 52.92
N ALA A 72 -35.98 11.72 53.26
CA ALA A 72 -37.07 12.15 54.14
C ALA A 72 -36.59 12.46 55.59
N PRO A 73 -35.80 11.61 56.26
CA PRO A 73 -35.15 11.97 57.53
C PRO A 73 -34.21 13.17 57.40
N SER A 74 -33.43 13.24 56.31
CA SER A 74 -32.47 14.31 56.06
C SER A 74 -33.14 15.69 56.00
N VAL A 75 -34.26 15.81 55.29
CA VAL A 75 -35.09 17.03 55.23
C VAL A 75 -35.46 17.50 56.63
N LYS A 76 -35.91 16.59 57.50
CA LYS A 76 -36.33 16.93 58.87
C LYS A 76 -35.17 17.38 59.75
N ILE A 77 -34.03 16.69 59.67
CA ILE A 77 -32.83 17.00 60.47
C ILE A 77 -32.25 18.36 60.04
N VAL A 78 -32.05 18.57 58.73
CA VAL A 78 -31.52 19.84 58.23
C VAL A 78 -32.49 20.99 58.52
N ARG A 79 -33.79 20.78 58.35
CA ARG A 79 -34.79 21.81 58.66
C ARG A 79 -34.75 22.23 60.13
N SER A 80 -34.75 21.25 61.04
CA SER A 80 -34.62 21.48 62.48
C SER A 80 -33.30 22.17 62.85
N SER A 81 -32.20 21.82 62.18
CA SER A 81 -30.89 22.44 62.36
C SER A 81 -30.88 23.90 61.92
N VAL A 82 -31.47 24.20 60.76
CA VAL A 82 -31.59 25.56 60.22
C VAL A 82 -32.52 26.42 61.08
N GLU A 83 -33.66 25.87 61.50
CA GLU A 83 -34.59 26.52 62.45
C GLU A 83 -33.85 26.92 63.74
N LYS A 84 -33.15 25.97 64.35
CA LYS A 84 -32.35 26.21 65.55
C LYS A 84 -31.23 27.24 65.30
N SER A 85 -30.55 27.17 64.17
CA SER A 85 -29.48 28.11 63.82
C SER A 85 -29.97 29.54 63.68
N ILE A 86 -31.16 29.73 63.10
CA ILE A 86 -31.81 31.04 62.99
C ILE A 86 -32.26 31.54 64.38
N ASP A 87 -32.79 30.65 65.23
CA ASP A 87 -33.20 30.98 66.60
C ASP A 87 -32.00 31.36 67.49
N ASP A 88 -30.91 30.58 67.44
CA ASP A 88 -29.67 30.86 68.17
C ASP A 88 -29.05 32.20 67.73
N GLU A 89 -29.14 32.53 66.44
CA GLU A 89 -28.68 33.82 65.92
C GLU A 89 -29.56 34.98 66.40
N PHE A 90 -30.87 34.78 66.49
CA PHE A 90 -31.78 35.76 67.07
C PHE A 90 -31.49 36.01 68.55
N GLU A 91 -31.20 34.97 69.34
CA GLU A 91 -30.78 35.11 70.74
C GLU A 91 -29.45 35.86 70.85
N ARG A 92 -28.47 35.55 69.99
CA ARG A 92 -27.17 36.25 69.94
C ARG A 92 -27.32 37.73 69.60
N ILE A 93 -28.15 38.06 68.60
CA ILE A 93 -28.42 39.45 68.23
C ILE A 93 -29.15 40.17 69.38
N THR A 94 -30.07 39.51 70.07
CA THR A 94 -30.77 40.06 71.23
C THR A 94 -29.79 40.43 72.35
N ALA A 95 -28.85 39.54 72.67
CA ALA A 95 -27.79 39.83 73.64
C ALA A 95 -26.90 41.00 73.18
N THR A 96 -26.49 41.01 71.91
CA THR A 96 -25.65 42.07 71.33
C THR A 96 -26.35 43.44 71.37
N VAL A 97 -27.66 43.48 71.10
CA VAL A 97 -28.44 44.72 71.17
C VAL A 97 -28.57 45.20 72.61
N TRP A 98 -28.77 44.30 73.57
CA TRP A 98 -28.83 44.66 74.99
C TRP A 98 -27.52 45.32 75.46
N GLU A 99 -26.37 44.74 75.10
CA GLU A 99 -25.04 45.30 75.40
C GLU A 99 -24.81 46.64 74.69
N LYS A 100 -25.10 46.71 73.37
CA LYS A 100 -24.84 47.91 72.55
C LYS A 100 -25.59 49.14 73.05
N PHE A 101 -26.80 48.97 73.58
CA PHE A 101 -27.61 50.08 74.10
C PHE A 101 -27.35 50.39 75.58
N ARG A 102 -26.37 49.71 76.21
CA ARG A 102 -25.98 49.91 77.62
C ARG A 102 -27.18 49.88 78.57
N LEU A 103 -28.12 48.96 78.32
CA LEU A 103 -29.41 48.94 79.00
C LEU A 103 -29.28 48.66 80.51
N GLU A 104 -28.20 47.98 80.92
CA GLU A 104 -27.85 47.77 82.33
C GLU A 104 -27.60 49.09 83.08
N GLU A 105 -26.86 50.02 82.46
CA GLU A 105 -26.54 51.34 83.03
C GLU A 105 -27.77 52.24 83.15
N LEU A 106 -28.86 51.87 82.49
CA LEU A 106 -30.16 52.53 82.52
C LEU A 106 -31.16 51.81 83.44
N GLY A 107 -30.69 50.85 84.26
CA GLY A 107 -31.49 50.13 85.25
C GLY A 107 -32.40 49.03 84.67
N ILE A 108 -32.18 48.60 83.42
CA ILE A 108 -32.98 47.56 82.76
C ILE A 108 -32.24 46.23 82.83
N GLY A 109 -32.68 45.36 83.74
CA GLY A 109 -32.14 44.01 83.86
C GLY A 109 -32.30 43.19 82.59
N ARG A 110 -31.26 42.42 82.23
CA ARG A 110 -31.23 41.55 81.04
C ARG A 110 -32.44 40.64 80.91
N ALA A 111 -32.81 39.96 82.00
CA ALA A 111 -33.99 39.07 82.02
C ALA A 111 -35.31 39.82 81.74
N VAL A 112 -35.41 41.09 82.13
CA VAL A 112 -36.60 41.92 81.87
C VAL A 112 -36.68 42.29 80.39
N PHE A 113 -35.55 42.65 79.79
CA PHE A 113 -35.46 42.94 78.36
C PHE A 113 -35.70 41.70 77.50
N GLU A 114 -35.05 40.57 77.80
CA GLU A 114 -35.25 39.30 77.07
C GLU A 114 -36.70 38.80 77.15
N LYS A 115 -37.32 38.89 78.33
CA LYS A 115 -38.75 38.56 78.50
C LYS A 115 -39.63 39.44 77.63
N GLU A 116 -39.34 40.73 77.55
CA GLU A 116 -40.09 41.66 76.70
C GLU A 116 -39.87 41.40 75.21
N VAL A 117 -38.64 41.09 74.79
CA VAL A 117 -38.33 40.69 73.41
C VAL A 117 -39.10 39.42 73.04
N ARG A 118 -39.10 38.39 73.89
CA ARG A 118 -39.88 37.16 73.66
C ARG A 118 -41.37 37.44 73.55
N GLN A 119 -41.91 38.35 74.36
CA GLN A 119 -43.34 38.69 74.33
C GLN A 119 -43.74 39.56 73.13
N LYS A 120 -42.91 40.54 72.76
CA LYS A 120 -43.27 41.57 71.75
C LYS A 120 -42.76 41.26 70.35
N LEU A 121 -41.60 40.62 70.23
CA LEU A 121 -40.93 40.36 68.96
C LEU A 121 -40.87 38.87 68.63
N GLY A 122 -40.88 37.98 69.62
CA GLY A 122 -40.85 36.53 69.44
C GLY A 122 -41.87 35.99 68.43
N PRO A 123 -43.19 36.24 68.60
CA PRO A 123 -44.20 35.74 67.67
C PRO A 123 -44.00 36.24 66.24
N ARG A 124 -43.65 37.53 66.07
CA ARG A 124 -43.42 38.13 64.75
C ARG A 124 -42.19 37.55 64.06
N PHE A 125 -41.13 37.32 64.83
CA PHE A 125 -39.90 36.71 64.32
C PHE A 125 -40.16 35.26 63.88
N SER A 126 -40.84 34.46 64.71
CA SER A 126 -41.22 33.08 64.37
C SER A 126 -42.09 33.04 63.11
N ASP A 127 -43.08 33.93 62.99
CA ASP A 127 -43.93 34.02 61.79
C ASP A 127 -43.13 34.32 60.52
N GLU A 128 -42.19 35.27 60.56
CA GLU A 128 -41.37 35.61 59.39
C GLU A 128 -40.37 34.51 59.04
N ARG A 129 -39.74 33.90 60.05
CA ARG A 129 -38.86 32.73 59.90
C ARG A 129 -39.61 31.58 59.22
N ASP A 130 -40.79 31.22 59.73
CA ASP A 130 -41.58 30.09 59.22
C ASP A 130 -42.05 30.37 57.78
N LYS A 131 -42.41 31.62 57.45
CA LYS A 131 -42.70 32.02 56.06
C LYS A 131 -41.48 31.85 55.15
N SER A 132 -40.29 32.29 55.58
CA SER A 132 -39.06 32.16 54.78
C SER A 132 -38.66 30.70 54.56
N LEU A 133 -38.73 29.88 55.62
CA LEU A 133 -38.48 28.45 55.55
C LEU A 133 -39.48 27.75 54.61
N ASN A 134 -40.78 28.00 54.76
CA ASN A 134 -41.79 27.38 53.91
C ASN A 134 -41.67 27.79 52.44
N ALA A 135 -41.18 29.00 52.15
CA ALA A 135 -41.04 29.49 50.78
C ALA A 135 -39.81 28.91 50.05
N ASN A 136 -38.66 28.82 50.75
CA ASN A 136 -37.37 28.64 50.08
C ASN A 136 -36.62 27.36 50.48
N PHE A 137 -36.96 26.72 51.60
CA PHE A 137 -36.17 25.63 52.17
C PHE A 137 -36.03 24.44 51.21
N GLU A 138 -37.12 23.98 50.59
CA GLU A 138 -37.09 22.77 49.75
C GLU A 138 -36.14 22.92 48.54
N ARG A 139 -36.10 24.11 47.94
CA ARG A 139 -35.19 24.42 46.82
C ARG A 139 -33.74 24.37 47.29
N VAL A 140 -33.42 25.12 48.36
CA VAL A 140 -32.05 25.24 48.88
C VAL A 140 -31.54 23.91 49.40
N PHE A 141 -32.37 23.16 50.13
CA PHE A 141 -32.07 21.81 50.58
C PHE A 141 -31.84 20.87 49.39
N SER A 142 -32.69 20.91 48.36
CA SER A 142 -32.52 20.06 47.17
C SER A 142 -31.21 20.34 46.45
N ASP A 143 -30.82 21.62 46.32
CA ASP A 143 -29.54 22.01 45.70
C ASP A 143 -28.34 21.58 46.58
N ALA A 144 -28.39 21.83 47.89
CA ALA A 144 -27.35 21.41 48.84
C ALA A 144 -27.20 19.88 48.89
N ARG A 145 -28.32 19.16 48.92
CA ARG A 145 -28.36 17.68 48.87
C ARG A 145 -27.78 17.17 47.57
N ARG A 146 -28.14 17.74 46.41
CA ARG A 146 -27.57 17.37 45.12
C ARG A 146 -26.05 17.54 45.13
N ARG A 147 -25.54 18.69 45.61
CA ARG A 147 -24.10 18.94 45.72
C ARG A 147 -23.40 17.94 46.64
N ALA A 148 -23.98 17.65 47.82
CA ALA A 148 -23.46 16.64 48.74
C ALA A 148 -23.46 15.23 48.13
N VAL A 149 -24.55 14.84 47.44
CA VAL A 149 -24.65 13.56 46.72
C VAL A 149 -23.60 13.47 45.62
N ASP A 150 -23.41 14.52 44.82
CA ASP A 150 -22.41 14.58 43.76
C ASP A 150 -20.99 14.50 44.34
N GLN A 151 -20.72 15.21 45.44
CA GLN A 151 -19.41 15.19 46.09
C GLN A 151 -19.09 13.82 46.70
N GLN A 152 -20.07 13.16 47.33
CA GLN A 152 -19.92 11.82 47.86
C GLN A 152 -19.72 10.79 46.72
N GLY A 153 -20.48 10.91 45.63
CA GLY A 153 -20.35 10.07 44.44
C GLY A 153 -18.96 10.18 43.78
N ARG A 154 -18.40 11.39 43.69
CA ARG A 154 -17.03 11.60 43.21
C ARG A 154 -15.98 10.95 44.12
N LYS A 155 -16.14 11.08 45.44
CA LYS A 155 -15.23 10.44 46.41
C LYS A 155 -15.26 8.91 46.29
N PHE A 156 -16.44 8.30 46.11
CA PHE A 156 -16.54 6.86 45.88
C PHE A 156 -15.83 6.43 44.61
N ARG A 157 -16.05 7.13 43.49
CA ARG A 157 -15.35 6.84 42.23
C ARG A 157 -13.84 6.89 42.40
N ALA A 158 -13.31 7.94 43.03
CA ALA A 158 -11.87 8.08 43.28
C ALA A 158 -11.31 6.96 44.17
N ALA A 159 -12.04 6.52 45.20
CA ALA A 159 -11.61 5.45 46.11
C ALA A 159 -11.69 4.03 45.52
N THR A 160 -12.28 3.88 44.33
CA THR A 160 -12.64 2.59 43.72
C THR A 160 -11.72 2.21 42.55
N TYR A 161 -10.83 3.10 42.09
CA TYR A 161 -9.88 2.77 41.03
C TYR A 161 -8.71 1.92 41.56
N PRO A 162 -8.39 0.77 40.92
CA PRO A 162 -7.21 -0.02 41.24
C PRO A 162 -5.91 0.75 41.07
N SER A 163 -4.86 0.31 41.75
CA SER A 163 -3.52 0.86 41.58
C SER A 163 -2.96 0.56 40.19
N GLN A 164 -1.91 1.28 39.78
CA GLN A 164 -1.20 1.02 38.53
C GLN A 164 -0.73 -0.45 38.45
N GLU A 165 -0.12 -0.98 39.52
CA GLU A 165 0.37 -2.36 39.56
C GLU A 165 -0.74 -3.39 39.37
N GLN A 166 -1.91 -3.16 39.96
CA GLN A 166 -3.07 -4.04 39.80
C GLN A 166 -3.58 -4.04 38.36
N VAL A 167 -3.67 -2.87 37.73
CA VAL A 167 -4.08 -2.77 36.32
C VAL A 167 -3.05 -3.40 35.39
N GLU A 168 -1.75 -3.25 35.66
CA GLU A 168 -0.73 -3.95 34.88
C GLU A 168 -0.83 -5.48 35.03
N ALA A 169 -1.14 -5.99 36.22
CA ALA A 169 -1.38 -7.41 36.44
C ALA A 169 -2.62 -7.90 35.67
N ILE A 170 -3.70 -7.12 35.68
CA ILE A 170 -4.93 -7.41 34.93
C ILE A 170 -4.69 -7.38 33.43
N ASP A 171 -3.92 -6.41 32.92
CA ASP A 171 -3.63 -6.32 31.49
C ASP A 171 -2.80 -7.52 31.01
N ARG A 172 -1.90 -8.05 31.85
CA ARG A 172 -1.09 -9.24 31.54
C ARG A 172 -1.88 -10.55 31.68
N GLN A 173 -2.72 -10.68 32.70
CA GLN A 173 -3.31 -11.96 33.12
C GLN A 173 -4.83 -12.08 32.86
N GLY A 174 -5.49 -10.96 32.56
CA GLY A 174 -6.93 -10.85 32.36
C GLY A 174 -7.73 -10.64 33.66
N TRP A 175 -8.97 -10.16 33.51
CA TRP A 175 -9.91 -9.92 34.61
C TRP A 175 -10.35 -11.19 35.36
N GLU A 176 -10.30 -12.35 34.70
CA GLU A 176 -10.69 -13.63 35.30
C GLU A 176 -9.57 -14.29 36.13
N SER A 177 -8.36 -13.72 36.09
CA SER A 177 -7.21 -14.18 36.85
C SER A 177 -7.40 -14.03 38.37
N ALA A 178 -6.47 -14.59 39.15
CA ALA A 178 -6.45 -14.37 40.61
C ALA A 178 -6.32 -12.87 40.94
N ALA A 179 -5.43 -12.15 40.24
CA ALA A 179 -5.24 -10.71 40.41
C ALA A 179 -6.48 -9.90 40.02
N GLY A 180 -7.15 -10.28 38.92
CA GLY A 180 -8.39 -9.63 38.48
C GLY A 180 -9.55 -9.86 39.45
N ARG A 181 -9.71 -11.10 39.97
CA ARG A 181 -10.72 -11.44 40.99
C ARG A 181 -10.44 -10.75 42.32
N GLU A 182 -9.18 -10.69 42.75
CA GLU A 182 -8.79 -9.99 43.97
C GLU A 182 -9.08 -8.49 43.88
N THR A 183 -8.73 -7.88 42.74
CA THR A 183 -8.99 -6.46 42.47
C THR A 183 -10.49 -6.19 42.45
N ALA A 184 -11.30 -7.02 41.76
CA ALA A 184 -12.76 -6.91 41.78
C ALA A 184 -13.34 -7.04 43.20
N ALA A 185 -12.85 -8.01 43.98
CA ALA A 185 -13.28 -8.20 45.36
C ALA A 185 -12.83 -7.05 46.28
N GLN A 186 -11.70 -6.39 46.01
CA GLN A 186 -11.25 -5.21 46.75
C GLN A 186 -12.11 -3.99 46.42
N ILE A 187 -12.37 -3.73 45.14
CA ILE A 187 -13.32 -2.72 44.66
C ILE A 187 -14.66 -2.93 45.36
N GLU A 188 -15.20 -4.15 45.34
CA GLU A 188 -16.46 -4.48 46.02
C GLU A 188 -16.40 -4.24 47.53
N ARG A 189 -15.30 -4.59 48.21
CA ARG A 189 -15.14 -4.35 49.65
C ARG A 189 -15.06 -2.86 50.00
N SER A 190 -14.31 -2.08 49.24
CA SER A 190 -14.19 -0.63 49.41
C SER A 190 -15.53 0.07 49.22
N VAL A 191 -16.36 -0.46 48.32
CA VAL A 191 -17.69 0.05 47.99
C VAL A 191 -18.74 -0.40 49.03
N LYS A 192 -18.73 -1.67 49.46
CA LYS A 192 -19.66 -2.24 50.45
C LYS A 192 -19.40 -1.74 51.88
N GLY A 193 -18.14 -1.53 52.27
CA GLY A 193 -17.78 -0.96 53.57
C GLY A 193 -18.29 0.46 53.79
N ALA A 194 -18.66 1.17 52.71
CA ALA A 194 -19.21 2.51 52.76
C ALA A 194 -20.75 2.56 52.86
N GLU A 195 -21.48 1.45 52.64
CA GLU A 195 -22.95 1.41 52.50
C GLU A 195 -23.72 2.08 53.65
N ALA A 196 -23.22 1.99 54.88
CA ALA A 196 -23.84 2.61 56.06
C ALA A 196 -23.80 4.15 56.03
N THR A 197 -22.96 4.74 55.18
CA THR A 197 -22.76 6.19 55.03
C THR A 197 -23.21 6.71 53.66
N VAL A 198 -23.59 5.83 52.73
CA VAL A 198 -23.94 6.18 51.33
C VAL A 198 -25.37 6.70 51.25
N PHE A 199 -25.54 7.89 50.68
CA PHE A 199 -26.85 8.44 50.36
C PHE A 199 -27.64 7.52 49.42
N GLU A 200 -28.96 7.41 49.60
CA GLU A 200 -29.82 6.54 48.78
C GLU A 200 -29.65 6.76 47.27
N GLU A 201 -29.41 8.00 46.86
CA GLU A 201 -29.18 8.40 45.48
C GLU A 201 -27.89 7.81 44.88
N ASN A 202 -26.90 7.49 45.73
CA ASN A 202 -25.62 6.90 45.35
C ASN A 202 -25.58 5.37 45.51
N GLN A 203 -26.57 4.74 46.15
CA GLN A 203 -26.58 3.28 46.37
C GLN A 203 -26.60 2.48 45.05
N LYS A 204 -27.31 2.97 44.03
CA LYS A 204 -27.27 2.35 42.69
C LYS A 204 -25.92 2.53 42.00
N GLN A 205 -25.23 3.65 42.25
CA GLN A 205 -23.91 3.90 41.71
C GLN A 205 -22.90 2.92 42.30
N VAL A 206 -22.93 2.74 43.62
CA VAL A 206 -22.13 1.75 44.38
C VAL A 206 -22.16 0.36 43.71
N THR A 207 -23.34 -0.17 43.36
CA THR A 207 -23.47 -1.47 42.69
C THR A 207 -22.93 -1.49 41.25
N GLN A 208 -22.95 -0.35 40.54
CA GLN A 208 -22.55 -0.24 39.13
C GLN A 208 -21.05 0.06 38.95
N LEU A 209 -20.38 0.58 39.98
CA LEU A 209 -18.99 1.07 39.93
C LEU A 209 -17.98 0.02 39.45
N VAL A 210 -18.10 -1.24 39.87
CA VAL A 210 -17.18 -2.32 39.44
C VAL A 210 -17.18 -2.45 37.91
N LYS A 211 -18.37 -2.41 37.32
CA LYS A 211 -18.56 -2.53 35.87
C LYS A 211 -18.01 -1.32 35.13
N GLU A 212 -18.25 -0.12 35.65
CA GLU A 212 -17.76 1.14 35.08
C GLU A 212 -16.22 1.24 35.14
N VAL A 213 -15.60 0.85 36.25
CA VAL A 213 -14.14 0.80 36.41
C VAL A 213 -13.52 -0.16 35.40
N ARG A 214 -14.09 -1.37 35.26
CA ARG A 214 -13.66 -2.33 34.24
C ARG A 214 -13.74 -1.75 32.84
N GLN A 215 -14.88 -1.17 32.46
CA GLN A 215 -15.07 -0.56 31.14
C GLN A 215 -14.12 0.61 30.89
N SER A 216 -13.80 1.39 31.92
CA SER A 216 -12.83 2.48 31.84
C SER A 216 -11.41 1.97 31.57
N ILE A 217 -10.97 0.94 32.29
CA ILE A 217 -9.64 0.31 32.07
C ILE A 217 -9.56 -0.30 30.67
N ASP A 218 -10.57 -1.08 30.27
CA ASP A 218 -10.63 -1.70 28.95
C ASP A 218 -10.66 -0.63 27.83
N GLY A 219 -11.37 0.48 28.06
CA GLY A 219 -11.42 1.63 27.17
C GLY A 219 -10.07 2.36 27.05
N GLN A 220 -9.36 2.57 28.16
CA GLN A 220 -8.01 3.16 28.14
C GLN A 220 -7.02 2.24 27.42
N ARG A 221 -7.08 0.93 27.66
CA ARG A 221 -6.28 -0.07 26.94
C ARG A 221 -6.54 -0.01 25.44
N ALA A 222 -7.80 -0.01 25.03
CA ALA A 222 -8.18 0.08 23.63
C ALA A 222 -7.70 1.40 23.00
N ALA A 223 -7.83 2.53 23.70
CA ALA A 223 -7.37 3.82 23.22
C ALA A 223 -5.84 3.88 23.03
N GLN A 224 -5.06 3.34 23.97
CA GLN A 224 -3.61 3.25 23.83
C GLN A 224 -3.21 2.40 22.61
N LEU A 225 -3.82 1.22 22.43
CA LEU A 225 -3.55 0.35 21.28
C LEU A 225 -3.96 1.00 19.95
N GLN A 226 -5.15 1.62 19.90
CA GLN A 226 -5.63 2.31 18.71
C GLN A 226 -4.72 3.50 18.34
N ARG A 227 -4.22 4.26 19.33
CA ARG A 227 -3.28 5.35 19.09
C ARG A 227 -1.99 4.83 18.47
N LEU A 228 -1.45 3.72 18.95
CA LEU A 228 -0.25 3.09 18.36
C LEU A 228 -0.48 2.68 16.91
N ASP A 229 -1.60 2.02 16.61
CA ASP A 229 -1.91 1.58 15.24
C ASP A 229 -2.16 2.77 14.28
N ALA A 230 -2.62 3.91 14.80
CA ALA A 230 -2.88 5.13 14.02
C ALA A 230 -1.69 6.11 13.96
N THR A 231 -0.58 5.83 14.65
CA THR A 231 0.57 6.74 14.69
C THR A 231 1.34 6.66 13.37
N GLU A 232 1.51 7.80 12.71
CA GLU A 232 2.34 7.91 11.51
C GLU A 232 3.82 7.91 11.90
N LEU A 233 4.59 7.00 11.33
CA LEU A 233 6.03 6.89 11.55
C LEU A 233 6.80 7.81 10.59
N PRO A 234 8.00 8.29 10.96
CA PRO A 234 8.80 9.19 10.13
C PRO A 234 9.01 8.65 8.70
N ALA A 235 9.04 9.57 7.74
CA ALA A 235 9.35 9.24 6.35
C ALA A 235 10.85 8.91 6.18
N GLY A 236 11.18 8.16 5.13
CA GLY A 236 12.56 7.77 4.84
C GLY A 236 13.06 6.58 5.65
N ALA A 237 14.37 6.57 5.94
CA ALA A 237 15.04 5.52 6.68
C ALA A 237 14.54 5.47 8.13
N LEU A 238 14.17 4.27 8.58
CA LEU A 238 13.57 4.07 9.88
C LEU A 238 14.35 3.01 10.66
N SER A 239 14.81 3.38 11.85
CA SER A 239 15.34 2.44 12.84
C SER A 239 14.24 2.04 13.83
N LYS A 240 14.40 0.86 14.44
CA LYS A 240 13.54 0.38 15.52
C LYS A 240 13.48 1.38 16.66
N ASP A 241 14.62 1.98 17.03
CA ASP A 241 14.72 2.91 18.16
C ASP A 241 13.97 4.21 17.85
N LEU A 242 14.13 4.76 16.65
CA LEU A 242 13.39 5.95 16.22
C LEU A 242 11.88 5.70 16.15
N ALA A 243 11.48 4.54 15.61
CA ALA A 243 10.07 4.14 15.57
C ALA A 243 9.49 4.01 16.99
N LYS A 244 10.23 3.38 17.90
CA LYS A 244 9.85 3.23 19.30
C LYS A 244 9.68 4.59 19.98
N THR A 245 10.65 5.50 19.86
CA THR A 245 10.55 6.84 20.44
C THR A 245 9.33 7.60 19.91
N THR A 246 9.06 7.53 18.60
CA THR A 246 7.88 8.20 18.00
C THR A 246 6.57 7.65 18.57
N LEU A 247 6.46 6.32 18.72
CA LEU A 247 5.28 5.66 19.29
C LEU A 247 5.09 5.99 20.77
N GLU A 248 6.17 5.99 21.55
CA GLU A 248 6.17 6.38 22.97
C GLU A 248 5.78 7.85 23.17
N GLU A 249 6.26 8.75 22.31
CA GLU A 249 5.86 10.16 22.30
C GLU A 249 4.37 10.32 21.98
N SER A 250 3.88 9.63 20.96
CA SER A 250 2.47 9.63 20.57
C SER A 250 1.54 9.12 21.68
N LEU A 251 1.97 8.11 22.45
CA LEU A 251 1.26 7.65 23.65
C LEU A 251 1.35 8.64 24.80
N ARG A 252 2.51 9.26 25.02
CA ARG A 252 2.69 10.26 26.07
C ARG A 252 1.76 11.46 25.86
N GLU A 253 1.61 11.90 24.61
CA GLU A 253 0.65 12.94 24.21
C GLU A 253 -0.80 12.54 24.50
N LEU A 254 -1.20 11.31 24.12
CA LEU A 254 -2.53 10.78 24.43
C LEU A 254 -2.79 10.81 25.93
N LEU A 255 -1.87 10.26 26.73
CA LEU A 255 -2.01 10.19 28.19
C LEU A 255 -2.04 11.58 28.83
N ALA A 256 -1.26 12.54 28.32
CA ALA A 256 -1.29 13.93 28.78
C ALA A 256 -2.64 14.60 28.47
N ALA A 257 -3.17 14.39 27.25
CA ALA A 257 -4.47 14.91 26.84
C ALA A 257 -5.62 14.33 27.68
N GLU A 258 -5.59 13.02 27.96
CA GLU A 258 -6.58 12.36 28.84
C GLU A 258 -6.51 12.90 30.28
N ARG A 259 -5.31 13.14 30.82
CA ARG A 259 -5.13 13.72 32.17
C ARG A 259 -5.62 15.16 32.28
N ALA A 260 -5.64 15.92 31.18
CA ALA A 260 -6.09 17.31 31.16
C ALA A 260 -7.62 17.47 31.13
N LYS A 261 -8.39 16.38 30.95
CA LYS A 261 -9.86 16.46 30.86
C LYS A 261 -10.51 16.73 32.24
N PRO A 262 -11.48 17.67 32.35
CA PRO A 262 -12.04 18.13 33.64
C PRO A 262 -13.03 17.18 34.35
N MET A 263 -13.10 15.88 34.01
CA MET A 263 -13.91 14.84 34.69
C MET A 263 -13.38 13.43 34.30
N THR A 264 -13.49 12.31 35.02
CA THR A 264 -13.70 11.90 36.43
C THR A 264 -13.18 10.44 36.51
N GLY A 265 -11.91 10.20 36.18
CA GLY A 265 -11.36 8.85 36.13
C GLY A 265 -9.85 8.84 36.28
N PHE A 266 -9.31 7.77 36.84
CA PHE A 266 -7.87 7.59 36.94
C PHE A 266 -7.30 7.24 35.56
N VAL A 267 -6.33 8.02 35.08
CA VAL A 267 -5.63 7.76 33.82
C VAL A 267 -4.37 6.96 34.11
N TYR A 268 -4.39 5.69 33.74
CA TYR A 268 -3.26 4.78 33.93
C TYR A 268 -2.09 5.18 33.03
N ALA A 269 -0.87 4.84 33.48
CA ALA A 269 0.30 4.98 32.63
C ALA A 269 0.26 3.97 31.46
N GLU A 270 1.32 3.95 30.67
CA GLU A 270 1.47 3.00 29.58
C GLU A 270 1.32 1.55 30.07
N LEU A 271 0.34 0.84 29.49
CA LEU A 271 0.01 -0.52 29.88
C LEU A 271 0.94 -1.56 29.20
N PRO A 272 1.16 -2.74 29.81
CA PRO A 272 2.01 -3.80 29.25
C PRO A 272 1.69 -4.18 27.79
N ALA A 273 0.41 -4.27 27.43
CA ALA A 273 -0.03 -4.55 26.06
C ALA A 273 0.40 -3.46 25.08
N ALA A 274 0.39 -2.19 25.50
CA ALA A 274 0.90 -1.08 24.69
C ALA A 274 2.43 -1.18 24.53
N ARG A 275 3.19 -1.47 25.61
CA ARG A 275 4.64 -1.68 25.55
C ARG A 275 5.03 -2.80 24.57
N GLN A 276 4.34 -3.94 24.66
CA GLN A 276 4.56 -5.05 23.75
C GLN A 276 4.24 -4.64 22.30
N ARG A 277 3.14 -3.92 22.10
CA ARG A 277 2.73 -3.45 20.78
C ARG A 277 3.73 -2.47 20.16
N ILE A 278 4.36 -1.60 20.95
CA ILE A 278 5.44 -0.71 20.49
C ILE A 278 6.62 -1.53 19.96
N GLU A 279 7.06 -2.55 20.70
CA GLU A 279 8.17 -3.42 20.28
C GLU A 279 7.85 -4.18 18.98
N GLU A 280 6.61 -4.67 18.84
CA GLU A 280 6.13 -5.33 17.63
C GLU A 280 6.10 -4.40 16.41
N ILE A 281 5.44 -3.23 16.55
CA ILE A 281 5.30 -2.27 15.45
C ILE A 281 6.67 -1.72 15.04
N SER A 282 7.51 -1.32 16.00
CA SER A 282 8.84 -0.76 15.71
C SER A 282 9.75 -1.75 14.98
N SER A 283 9.80 -3.01 15.44
CA SER A 283 10.61 -4.05 14.81
C SER A 283 10.10 -4.39 13.40
N LYS A 284 8.79 -4.51 13.24
CA LYS A 284 8.17 -4.78 11.94
C LYS A 284 8.39 -3.61 10.97
N ALA A 285 8.24 -2.37 11.42
CA ALA A 285 8.37 -1.18 10.58
C ALA A 285 9.81 -0.97 10.07
N GLU A 286 10.85 -1.21 10.89
CA GLU A 286 12.26 -1.17 10.45
C GLU A 286 12.46 -2.15 9.28
N VAL A 287 11.99 -3.39 9.44
CA VAL A 287 12.12 -4.45 8.43
C VAL A 287 11.34 -4.12 7.16
N ASP A 288 10.05 -3.81 7.28
CA ASP A 288 9.18 -3.56 6.13
C ASP A 288 9.69 -2.35 5.32
N ARG A 289 10.14 -1.28 6.00
CA ARG A 289 10.68 -0.08 5.34
C ARG A 289 11.99 -0.38 4.62
N PHE A 290 12.89 -1.14 5.24
CA PHE A 290 14.15 -1.51 4.60
C PHE A 290 13.94 -2.45 3.40
N MET A 291 13.04 -3.43 3.52
CA MET A 291 12.70 -4.33 2.41
C MET A 291 12.05 -3.58 1.24
N GLN A 292 11.20 -2.58 1.53
CA GLN A 292 10.63 -1.72 0.48
C GLN A 292 11.73 -0.91 -0.22
N PHE A 293 12.65 -0.33 0.54
CA PHE A 293 13.81 0.37 -0.02
C PHE A 293 14.65 -0.54 -0.93
N LEU A 294 14.93 -1.78 -0.53
CA LEU A 294 15.70 -2.72 -1.37
C LEU A 294 15.01 -3.05 -2.71
N LYS A 295 13.67 -3.09 -2.75
CA LYS A 295 12.92 -3.30 -4.00
C LYS A 295 13.06 -2.13 -4.97
N GLU A 296 13.12 -0.92 -4.42
CA GLU A 296 13.20 0.33 -5.20
C GLU A 296 14.65 0.76 -5.45
N PHE A 297 15.61 0.05 -4.87
CA PHE A 297 17.03 0.38 -4.96
C PHE A 297 17.52 0.31 -6.41
N LYS A 298 18.19 1.37 -6.85
CA LYS A 298 18.75 1.48 -8.20
C LYS A 298 20.26 1.42 -8.16
N LEU A 299 20.82 0.45 -8.87
CA LEU A 299 22.24 0.37 -9.14
C LEU A 299 22.48 0.94 -10.54
N GLU A 300 23.30 1.97 -10.62
CA GLU A 300 23.76 2.49 -11.90
C GLU A 300 24.70 1.47 -12.56
N ILE A 301 24.30 0.98 -13.74
CA ILE A 301 25.06 0.02 -14.55
C ILE A 301 25.53 0.76 -15.80
N ASP A 302 26.84 0.97 -15.93
CA ASP A 302 27.43 1.64 -17.10
C ASP A 302 27.44 0.68 -18.31
N PRO A 303 26.71 1.00 -19.40
CA PRO A 303 26.73 0.20 -20.62
C PRO A 303 28.12 0.06 -21.25
N ALA A 304 28.98 1.08 -21.12
CA ALA A 304 30.33 1.08 -21.69
C ALA A 304 31.26 0.12 -20.94
N GLU A 305 31.20 0.12 -19.60
CA GLU A 305 31.93 -0.83 -18.77
C GLU A 305 31.46 -2.27 -19.04
N LEU A 306 30.13 -2.47 -19.13
CA LEU A 306 29.55 -3.76 -19.46
C LEU A 306 30.01 -4.27 -20.82
N ARG A 307 30.05 -3.40 -21.83
CA ARG A 307 30.55 -3.72 -23.16
C ARG A 307 32.02 -4.13 -23.13
N ALA A 308 32.87 -3.30 -22.52
CA ALA A 308 34.30 -3.58 -22.39
C ALA A 308 34.57 -4.91 -21.68
N ARG A 309 33.75 -5.25 -20.67
CA ARG A 309 33.83 -6.52 -19.95
C ARG A 309 33.49 -7.72 -20.83
N ILE A 310 32.42 -7.63 -21.63
CA ILE A 310 32.01 -8.71 -22.55
C ILE A 310 33.02 -8.88 -23.67
N ASP A 311 33.53 -7.78 -24.24
CA ASP A 311 34.52 -7.80 -25.32
C ASP A 311 35.88 -8.38 -24.86
N ALA A 312 36.24 -8.23 -23.58
CA ALA A 312 37.47 -8.77 -23.02
C ALA A 312 37.46 -10.30 -22.86
N GLU A 313 36.31 -10.89 -22.53
CA GLU A 313 36.15 -12.34 -22.25
C GLU A 313 34.90 -12.93 -22.94
N PRO A 314 34.79 -12.86 -24.28
CA PRO A 314 33.56 -13.21 -24.99
C PRO A 314 33.18 -14.69 -24.87
N GLU A 315 34.16 -15.58 -24.68
CA GLU A 315 33.92 -17.00 -24.41
C GLU A 315 33.20 -17.27 -23.08
N VAL A 316 33.43 -16.42 -22.09
CA VAL A 316 32.77 -16.49 -20.77
C VAL A 316 31.33 -15.98 -20.86
N TYR A 317 31.12 -14.95 -21.69
CA TYR A 317 29.83 -14.27 -21.85
C TYR A 317 29.08 -14.70 -23.13
N LYS A 318 29.39 -15.88 -23.67
CA LYS A 318 28.81 -16.34 -24.93
C LYS A 318 27.29 -16.36 -24.91
N GLU A 319 26.69 -16.92 -23.86
CA GLU A 319 25.24 -17.08 -23.72
C GLU A 319 24.60 -16.02 -22.83
N ARG A 320 23.38 -15.59 -23.20
CA ARG A 320 22.67 -14.50 -22.54
C ARG A 320 22.31 -14.77 -21.08
N GLN A 321 21.63 -15.87 -20.79
CA GLN A 321 21.19 -16.18 -19.42
C GLN A 321 22.36 -16.41 -18.46
N PRO A 322 23.37 -17.25 -18.79
CA PRO A 322 24.55 -17.41 -17.93
C PRO A 322 25.31 -16.10 -17.69
N THR A 323 25.38 -15.23 -18.71
CA THR A 323 25.97 -13.89 -18.56
C THR A 323 25.19 -13.05 -17.55
N GLN A 324 23.85 -13.00 -17.67
CA GLN A 324 23.01 -12.25 -16.76
C GLN A 324 23.15 -12.75 -15.32
N GLU A 325 23.14 -14.06 -15.10
CA GLU A 325 23.30 -14.65 -13.76
C GLU A 325 24.65 -14.31 -13.15
N LYS A 326 25.74 -14.47 -13.91
CA LYS A 326 27.09 -14.18 -13.44
C LYS A 326 27.25 -12.70 -13.06
N LEU A 327 26.86 -11.79 -13.96
CA LEU A 327 26.96 -10.35 -13.72
C LEU A 327 26.03 -9.90 -12.58
N THR A 328 24.85 -10.50 -12.43
CA THR A 328 23.97 -10.22 -11.28
C THR A 328 24.67 -10.59 -9.98
N GLN A 329 25.34 -11.75 -9.91
CA GLN A 329 26.10 -12.16 -8.72
C GLN A 329 27.28 -11.23 -8.41
N GLU A 330 27.99 -10.74 -9.44
CA GLU A 330 29.09 -9.79 -9.26
C GLU A 330 28.58 -8.43 -8.75
N LEU A 331 27.51 -7.92 -9.35
CA LEU A 331 26.89 -6.64 -8.98
C LEU A 331 26.22 -6.68 -7.61
N LEU A 332 25.72 -7.85 -7.17
CA LEU A 332 25.08 -8.04 -5.87
C LEU A 332 25.95 -7.56 -4.71
N ARG A 333 27.24 -7.93 -4.70
CA ARG A 333 28.15 -7.54 -3.61
C ARG A 333 28.36 -6.03 -3.52
N MET A 334 28.42 -5.35 -4.67
CA MET A 334 28.50 -3.89 -4.74
C MET A 334 27.19 -3.25 -4.29
N ALA A 335 26.06 -3.79 -4.76
CA ALA A 335 24.74 -3.30 -4.42
C ALA A 335 24.43 -3.43 -2.93
N GLU A 336 24.82 -4.53 -2.28
CA GLU A 336 24.63 -4.71 -0.84
C GLU A 336 25.31 -3.58 -0.05
N SER A 337 26.57 -3.29 -0.38
CA SER A 337 27.36 -2.24 0.27
C SER A 337 26.80 -0.84 0.00
N ARG A 338 26.31 -0.58 -1.22
CA ARG A 338 25.76 0.71 -1.62
C ARG A 338 24.36 0.93 -1.05
N ALA A 339 23.48 -0.07 -1.11
CA ALA A 339 22.15 -0.02 -0.50
C ALA A 339 22.21 0.22 1.02
N LEU A 340 23.11 -0.46 1.73
CA LEU A 340 23.33 -0.22 3.16
C LEU A 340 23.83 1.21 3.44
N ARG A 341 24.75 1.72 2.60
CA ARG A 341 25.26 3.08 2.74
C ARG A 341 24.14 4.10 2.50
N ASP A 342 23.42 3.98 1.40
CA ASP A 342 22.38 4.92 0.97
C ASP A 342 21.22 4.95 1.97
N TYR A 343 20.83 3.79 2.52
CA TYR A 343 19.79 3.73 3.56
C TYR A 343 20.26 4.31 4.90
N THR A 344 21.55 4.23 5.23
CA THR A 344 22.12 4.70 6.51
C THR A 344 22.89 6.01 6.42
N GLN A 345 22.77 6.72 5.30
CA GLN A 345 23.47 7.99 5.06
C GLN A 345 22.88 9.12 5.92
N GLN A 346 21.58 9.04 6.23
CA GLN A 346 20.90 9.99 7.09
C GLN A 346 21.23 9.69 8.56
N SER A 347 21.68 10.70 9.31
CA SER A 347 21.84 10.59 10.76
C SER A 347 20.45 10.52 11.39
N LEU A 348 20.14 9.39 12.03
CA LEU A 348 18.90 9.21 12.78
C LEU A 348 19.18 9.56 14.25
N SER A 349 18.58 10.66 14.72
CA SER A 349 18.74 11.10 16.11
C SER A 349 18.37 10.00 17.10
N GLY A 350 19.13 9.87 18.19
CA GLY A 350 18.89 8.88 19.25
C GLY A 350 19.11 7.41 18.85
N THR A 351 19.51 7.12 17.61
CA THR A 351 19.77 5.76 17.13
C THR A 351 21.25 5.40 17.28
N ASP A 352 21.55 4.22 17.84
CA ASP A 352 22.88 3.62 17.71
C ASP A 352 23.09 3.15 16.26
N MET A 353 23.76 3.99 15.47
CA MET A 353 24.00 3.75 14.06
C MET A 353 24.82 2.48 13.79
N ASN A 354 25.67 2.04 14.72
CA ASN A 354 26.44 0.81 14.54
C ASN A 354 25.54 -0.40 14.71
N ALA A 355 24.77 -0.47 15.80
CA ALA A 355 23.81 -1.55 16.03
C ALA A 355 22.76 -1.62 14.92
N PHE A 356 22.26 -0.46 14.46
CA PHE A 356 21.34 -0.36 13.34
C PHE A 356 21.93 -0.95 12.06
N ARG A 357 23.15 -0.52 11.68
CA ARG A 357 23.86 -1.07 10.50
C ARG A 357 24.06 -2.58 10.62
N THR A 358 24.46 -3.10 11.78
CA THR A 358 24.62 -4.54 12.00
C THR A 358 23.32 -5.31 11.75
N ARG A 359 22.18 -4.81 12.22
CA ARG A 359 20.87 -5.44 11.95
C ARG A 359 20.52 -5.44 10.46
N LEU A 360 20.76 -4.33 9.77
CA LEU A 360 20.50 -4.23 8.34
C LEU A 360 21.43 -5.14 7.51
N VAL A 361 22.70 -5.26 7.89
CA VAL A 361 23.66 -6.20 7.28
C VAL A 361 23.18 -7.64 7.43
N ALA A 362 22.75 -8.03 8.63
CA ALA A 362 22.18 -9.36 8.84
C ALA A 362 20.90 -9.58 8.00
N ARG A 363 20.11 -8.53 7.80
CA ARG A 363 18.86 -8.60 7.04
C ARG A 363 19.09 -8.72 5.54
N ILE A 364 19.99 -7.92 4.97
CA ILE A 364 20.32 -7.95 3.54
C ILE A 364 21.06 -9.23 3.15
N GLY A 365 21.94 -9.74 4.04
CA GLY A 365 22.62 -11.02 3.84
C GLY A 365 21.74 -12.25 4.09
N GLY A 366 20.54 -12.07 4.65
CA GLY A 366 19.55 -13.14 4.80
C GLY A 366 18.86 -13.46 3.46
N ALA A 367 18.34 -14.69 3.33
CA ALA A 367 17.75 -15.19 2.07
C ALA A 367 16.69 -14.24 1.46
N ALA A 368 15.80 -13.69 2.28
CA ALA A 368 14.75 -12.79 1.80
C ALA A 368 15.30 -11.44 1.31
N GLY A 369 16.28 -10.86 2.03
CA GLY A 369 16.89 -9.59 1.65
C GLY A 369 17.72 -9.72 0.38
N ASN A 370 18.53 -10.78 0.31
CA ASN A 370 19.36 -11.08 -0.84
C ASN A 370 18.52 -11.33 -2.10
N GLU A 371 17.43 -12.10 -2.01
CA GLU A 371 16.57 -12.39 -3.16
C GLU A 371 15.86 -11.14 -3.69
N VAL A 372 15.39 -10.26 -2.78
CA VAL A 372 14.76 -9.00 -3.18
C VAL A 372 15.75 -8.11 -3.92
N LEU A 373 16.97 -7.96 -3.39
CA LEU A 373 18.00 -7.15 -4.03
C LEU A 373 18.47 -7.78 -5.36
N ARG A 374 18.62 -9.11 -5.41
CA ARG A 374 18.99 -9.86 -6.60
C ARG A 374 17.98 -9.66 -7.72
N THR A 375 16.69 -9.74 -7.40
CA THR A 375 15.61 -9.52 -8.36
C THR A 375 15.69 -8.10 -8.93
N ALA A 376 15.82 -7.09 -8.07
CA ALA A 376 15.93 -5.69 -8.50
C ALA A 376 17.14 -5.44 -9.42
N ILE A 377 18.30 -6.02 -9.10
CA ILE A 377 19.52 -5.89 -9.93
C ILE A 377 19.37 -6.64 -11.25
N SER A 378 18.83 -7.87 -11.22
CA SER A 378 18.64 -8.68 -12.43
C SER A 378 17.74 -7.99 -13.44
N GLU A 379 16.65 -7.35 -12.97
CA GLU A 379 15.75 -6.56 -13.81
C GLU A 379 16.46 -5.35 -14.44
N GLN A 380 17.22 -4.61 -13.64
CA GLN A 380 18.00 -3.45 -14.11
C GLN A 380 19.07 -3.87 -15.12
N LEU A 381 19.80 -4.95 -14.84
CA LEU A 381 20.83 -5.49 -15.73
C LEU A 381 20.21 -5.96 -17.04
N SER A 382 19.06 -6.66 -17.01
CA SER A 382 18.40 -7.15 -18.22
C SER A 382 18.05 -6.02 -19.20
N ALA A 383 17.64 -4.86 -18.66
CA ALA A 383 17.30 -3.68 -19.45
C ALA A 383 18.53 -3.09 -20.21
N VAL A 384 19.74 -3.25 -19.68
CA VAL A 384 20.98 -2.72 -20.26
C VAL A 384 21.74 -3.78 -21.07
N LEU A 385 21.74 -5.02 -20.59
CA LEU A 385 22.53 -6.12 -21.16
C LEU A 385 22.09 -6.50 -22.57
N GLY A 386 20.78 -6.51 -22.84
CA GLY A 386 20.26 -6.84 -24.18
C GLY A 386 20.84 -5.92 -25.27
N PRO A 387 20.61 -4.60 -25.20
CA PRO A 387 21.17 -3.65 -26.16
C PRO A 387 22.68 -3.74 -26.33
N VAL A 388 23.44 -3.86 -25.23
CA VAL A 388 24.91 -3.98 -25.29
C VAL A 388 25.34 -5.23 -26.05
N ARG A 389 24.70 -6.38 -25.78
CA ARG A 389 25.01 -7.63 -26.48
C ARG A 389 24.65 -7.57 -27.96
N ASP A 390 23.54 -6.93 -28.30
CA ASP A 390 23.12 -6.75 -29.70
C ASP A 390 24.14 -5.89 -30.48
N GLU A 391 24.67 -4.83 -29.87
CA GLU A 391 25.73 -4.01 -30.47
C GLU A 391 27.04 -4.79 -30.68
N ILE A 392 27.43 -5.61 -29.71
CA ILE A 392 28.60 -6.49 -29.84
C ILE A 392 28.36 -7.50 -30.94
N ALA A 393 27.19 -8.13 -30.98
CA ALA A 393 26.84 -9.11 -32.01
C ALA A 393 26.86 -8.53 -33.42
N LEU A 394 26.34 -7.31 -33.61
CA LEU A 394 26.43 -6.58 -34.87
C LEU A 394 27.88 -6.26 -35.25
N SER A 395 28.70 -5.89 -34.27
CA SER A 395 30.13 -5.59 -34.48
C SER A 395 30.88 -6.85 -34.91
N GLN A 396 30.68 -7.97 -34.21
CA GLN A 396 31.23 -9.28 -34.55
C GLN A 396 30.76 -9.77 -35.93
N ALA A 397 29.49 -9.58 -36.27
CA ALA A 397 28.97 -9.92 -37.60
C ALA A 397 29.66 -9.12 -38.71
N LYS A 398 29.90 -7.81 -38.50
CA LYS A 398 30.62 -6.98 -39.47
C LYS A 398 32.09 -7.37 -39.61
N GLU A 399 32.75 -7.73 -38.51
CA GLU A 399 34.16 -8.10 -38.48
C GLU A 399 34.40 -9.47 -39.13
N TYR A 400 33.71 -10.51 -38.65
CA TYR A 400 33.96 -11.90 -39.04
C TYR A 400 33.12 -12.37 -40.23
N PHE A 401 31.96 -11.75 -40.48
CA PHE A 401 30.99 -12.14 -41.51
C PHE A 401 30.67 -10.99 -42.45
N SER A 402 31.66 -10.14 -42.74
CA SER A 402 31.50 -8.92 -43.54
C SER A 402 30.68 -9.12 -44.84
N PRO A 403 30.90 -10.18 -45.65
CA PRO A 403 30.12 -10.39 -46.87
C PRO A 403 28.62 -10.61 -46.60
N VAL A 404 28.28 -11.33 -45.53
CA VAL A 404 26.90 -11.57 -45.13
C VAL A 404 26.29 -10.32 -44.51
N ALA A 405 27.02 -9.66 -43.60
CA ALA A 405 26.55 -8.45 -42.91
C ALA A 405 26.30 -7.27 -43.86
N THR A 406 27.10 -7.14 -44.91
CA THR A 406 26.93 -6.12 -45.96
C THR A 406 26.03 -6.58 -47.12
N ARG A 407 25.46 -7.79 -47.02
CA ARG A 407 24.63 -8.44 -48.04
C ARG A 407 25.33 -8.55 -49.41
N THR A 408 26.66 -8.54 -49.46
CA THR A 408 27.42 -8.72 -50.70
C THR A 408 27.72 -10.18 -51.02
N TRP A 409 27.61 -11.07 -50.03
CA TRP A 409 27.75 -12.51 -50.25
C TRP A 409 26.67 -12.98 -51.23
N ALA A 410 27.10 -13.76 -52.21
CA ALA A 410 26.23 -14.44 -53.13
C ALA A 410 26.49 -15.94 -53.03
N VAL A 411 25.42 -16.71 -52.91
CA VAL A 411 25.52 -18.17 -52.80
C VAL A 411 26.17 -18.71 -54.07
N PRO A 412 27.24 -19.53 -53.97
CA PRO A 412 27.80 -20.22 -55.12
C PRO A 412 26.74 -21.02 -55.88
N GLU A 413 26.86 -21.08 -57.21
CA GLU A 413 25.86 -21.73 -58.07
C GLU A 413 25.64 -23.22 -57.71
N SER A 414 26.72 -23.96 -57.44
CA SER A 414 26.66 -25.38 -57.06
C SER A 414 25.95 -25.61 -55.73
N GLU A 415 26.19 -24.76 -54.74
CA GLU A 415 25.53 -24.82 -53.44
C GLU A 415 24.05 -24.45 -53.55
N LEU A 416 23.73 -23.38 -54.29
CA LEU A 416 22.36 -22.94 -54.51
C LEU A 416 21.53 -24.02 -55.20
N LYS A 417 22.07 -24.68 -56.24
CA LYS A 417 21.43 -25.84 -56.90
C LYS A 417 21.14 -26.95 -55.91
N SER A 418 22.14 -27.36 -55.12
CA SER A 418 21.95 -28.44 -54.14
C SER A 418 20.88 -28.09 -53.09
N LEU A 419 20.83 -26.83 -52.65
CA LEU A 419 19.83 -26.34 -51.70
C LEU A 419 18.42 -26.29 -52.31
N ILE A 420 18.30 -25.94 -53.60
CA ILE A 420 17.03 -25.95 -54.33
C ILE A 420 16.53 -27.39 -54.51
N GLU A 421 17.38 -28.29 -55.02
CA GLU A 421 17.04 -29.70 -55.26
C GLU A 421 16.63 -30.44 -53.99
N LYS A 422 17.28 -30.13 -52.87
CA LYS A 422 16.97 -30.73 -51.56
C LYS A 422 15.82 -30.04 -50.84
N HIS A 423 15.28 -28.95 -51.39
CA HIS A 423 14.29 -28.08 -50.73
C HIS A 423 14.68 -27.72 -49.29
N SER A 424 15.97 -27.44 -49.06
CA SER A 424 16.52 -27.26 -47.72
C SER A 424 17.23 -25.93 -47.55
N GLU A 425 17.27 -25.44 -46.32
CA GLU A 425 18.05 -24.28 -45.88
C GLU A 425 18.92 -24.70 -44.69
N PRO A 426 20.01 -23.98 -44.38
CA PRO A 426 20.83 -24.27 -43.22
C PRO A 426 19.97 -24.25 -41.95
N SER A 427 19.91 -25.35 -41.20
CA SER A 427 19.10 -25.43 -39.98
C SER A 427 19.78 -24.77 -38.77
N ASP A 428 21.11 -24.67 -38.81
CA ASP A 428 21.94 -24.15 -37.72
C ASP A 428 23.15 -23.35 -38.24
N PHE A 429 23.81 -22.64 -37.33
CA PHE A 429 24.98 -21.82 -37.61
C PHE A 429 26.19 -22.66 -38.10
N GLY A 430 26.35 -23.89 -37.61
CA GLY A 430 27.45 -24.77 -38.04
C GLY A 430 27.37 -25.16 -39.52
N GLN A 431 26.16 -25.31 -40.04
CA GLN A 431 25.93 -25.52 -41.47
C GLN A 431 26.23 -24.26 -42.29
N CYS A 432 25.87 -23.07 -41.78
CA CYS A 432 26.21 -21.80 -42.44
C CYS A 432 27.72 -21.63 -42.62
N MET A 433 28.50 -21.99 -41.59
CA MET A 433 29.96 -21.89 -41.61
C MET A 433 30.65 -22.81 -42.64
N ARG A 434 29.94 -23.81 -43.17
CA ARG A 434 30.46 -24.73 -44.20
C ARG A 434 30.24 -24.22 -45.62
N LEU A 435 29.39 -23.21 -45.80
CA LEU A 435 29.10 -22.62 -47.10
C LEU A 435 30.26 -21.73 -47.54
N GLU A 436 30.63 -21.82 -48.81
CA GLU A 436 31.77 -21.09 -49.36
C GLU A 436 31.52 -19.58 -49.34
N GLY A 437 32.52 -18.82 -48.86
CA GLY A 437 32.50 -17.36 -48.87
C GLY A 437 31.60 -16.68 -47.83
N VAL A 438 30.95 -17.44 -46.92
CA VAL A 438 30.17 -16.88 -45.80
C VAL A 438 31.07 -16.15 -44.79
N THR A 439 32.24 -16.69 -44.50
CA THR A 439 33.23 -16.08 -43.61
C THR A 439 34.00 -14.96 -44.32
N GLY A 440 34.33 -13.90 -43.59
CA GLY A 440 35.23 -12.86 -44.05
C GLY A 440 36.68 -13.32 -44.16
N LYS A 441 37.59 -12.35 -44.34
CA LYS A 441 39.04 -12.61 -44.49
C LYS A 441 39.71 -13.04 -43.18
N GLN A 442 39.06 -12.85 -42.04
CA GLN A 442 39.61 -13.19 -40.73
C GLN A 442 39.14 -14.57 -40.27
N PRO A 443 40.01 -15.36 -39.61
CA PRO A 443 39.62 -16.65 -39.05
C PRO A 443 38.58 -16.48 -37.94
N VAL A 444 37.53 -17.29 -38.00
CA VAL A 444 36.43 -17.24 -37.03
C VAL A 444 36.72 -18.18 -35.86
N LEU A 445 36.88 -17.62 -34.66
CA LEU A 445 36.91 -18.39 -33.42
C LEU A 445 35.50 -18.48 -32.84
N ARG A 446 34.77 -19.55 -33.18
CA ARG A 446 33.35 -19.72 -32.82
C ARG A 446 33.07 -19.61 -31.31
N ASN A 447 34.01 -20.01 -30.46
CA ASN A 447 33.89 -19.86 -29.01
C ASN A 447 33.90 -18.40 -28.53
N ARG A 448 34.43 -17.47 -29.33
CA ARG A 448 34.46 -16.03 -29.04
C ARG A 448 33.28 -15.26 -29.64
N LEU A 449 32.37 -15.94 -30.33
CA LEU A 449 31.15 -15.33 -30.86
C LEU A 449 30.02 -15.43 -29.83
N LEU A 450 29.28 -14.34 -29.65
CA LEU A 450 28.04 -14.36 -28.89
C LEU A 450 26.97 -15.22 -29.60
N SER A 451 26.07 -15.81 -28.83
CA SER A 451 24.92 -16.56 -29.37
C SER A 451 24.04 -15.73 -30.31
N GLU A 452 23.93 -14.44 -30.03
CA GLU A 452 23.21 -13.44 -30.81
C GLU A 452 23.88 -13.25 -32.18
N THR A 453 25.22 -13.29 -32.25
CA THR A 453 25.98 -13.26 -33.51
C THR A 453 25.69 -14.49 -34.35
N GLU A 454 25.72 -15.69 -33.75
CA GLU A 454 25.40 -16.95 -34.45
C GLU A 454 23.98 -16.89 -35.05
N THR A 455 23.02 -16.37 -34.28
CA THR A 455 21.62 -16.22 -34.69
C THR A 455 21.47 -15.20 -35.82
N LEU A 456 22.13 -14.04 -35.71
CA LEU A 456 22.09 -12.98 -36.70
C LEU A 456 22.66 -13.44 -38.04
N VAL A 457 23.78 -14.16 -38.01
CA VAL A 457 24.41 -14.71 -39.23
C VAL A 457 23.53 -15.78 -39.86
N LEU A 458 22.99 -16.72 -39.08
CA LEU A 458 22.07 -17.75 -39.58
C LEU A 458 20.87 -17.14 -40.30
N LYS A 459 20.24 -16.13 -39.68
CA LYS A 459 19.11 -15.42 -40.29
C LYS A 459 19.53 -14.74 -41.59
N SER A 460 20.64 -14.01 -41.58
CA SER A 460 21.12 -13.27 -42.76
C SER A 460 21.52 -14.20 -43.91
N VAL A 461 22.12 -15.35 -43.62
CA VAL A 461 22.47 -16.38 -44.63
C VAL A 461 21.20 -16.95 -45.27
N ARG A 462 20.17 -17.28 -44.48
CA ARG A 462 18.88 -17.76 -45.02
C ARG A 462 18.22 -16.73 -45.92
N GLU A 463 18.20 -15.47 -45.52
CA GLU A 463 17.69 -14.37 -46.35
C GLU A 463 18.45 -14.26 -47.68
N LEU A 464 19.78 -14.36 -47.66
CA LEU A 464 20.61 -14.29 -48.87
C LEU A 464 20.47 -15.52 -49.77
N ILE A 465 20.20 -16.70 -49.20
CA ILE A 465 19.83 -17.91 -49.96
C ILE A 465 18.47 -17.71 -50.64
N SER A 466 17.47 -17.18 -49.93
CA SER A 466 16.17 -16.87 -50.53
C SER A 466 16.30 -15.86 -51.67
N GLU A 467 17.05 -14.76 -51.45
CA GLU A 467 17.35 -13.75 -52.48
C GLU A 467 18.06 -14.39 -53.70
N GLY A 468 18.99 -15.33 -53.46
CA GLY A 468 19.65 -16.09 -54.53
C GLY A 468 18.71 -17.01 -55.30
N ARG A 469 17.74 -17.66 -54.63
CA ARG A 469 16.71 -18.47 -55.28
C ARG A 469 15.81 -17.62 -56.16
N GLU A 470 15.39 -16.46 -55.68
CA GLU A 470 14.57 -15.51 -56.45
C GLU A 470 15.34 -15.01 -57.68
N ALA A 471 16.63 -14.69 -57.53
CA ALA A 471 17.50 -14.31 -58.63
C ALA A 471 17.58 -15.41 -59.71
N TRP A 472 17.74 -16.66 -59.29
CA TRP A 472 17.75 -17.82 -60.19
C TRP A 472 16.45 -17.97 -60.97
N VAL A 473 15.32 -17.94 -60.26
CA VAL A 473 13.98 -18.06 -60.86
C VAL A 473 13.76 -16.97 -61.88
N LEU A 474 14.11 -15.72 -61.55
CA LEU A 474 13.99 -14.59 -62.48
C LEU A 474 14.85 -14.77 -63.74
N GLN A 475 16.10 -15.24 -63.62
CA GLN A 475 16.94 -15.52 -64.79
C GLN A 475 16.31 -16.58 -65.72
N VAL A 476 15.79 -17.67 -65.15
CA VAL A 476 15.12 -18.73 -65.91
C VAL A 476 13.82 -18.23 -66.56
N GLU A 477 13.02 -17.44 -65.84
CA GLU A 477 11.80 -16.81 -66.38
C GLU A 477 12.11 -15.90 -67.57
N LEU A 478 13.18 -15.10 -67.49
CA LEU A 478 13.64 -14.24 -68.57
C LEU A 478 14.02 -15.06 -69.82
N VAL A 479 14.73 -16.17 -69.66
CA VAL A 479 15.04 -17.08 -70.77
C VAL A 479 13.75 -17.57 -71.42
N ASN A 480 12.83 -18.13 -70.65
CA ASN A 480 11.59 -18.69 -71.19
C ASN A 480 10.74 -17.64 -71.91
N ARG A 481 10.63 -16.44 -71.33
CA ARG A 481 9.89 -15.31 -71.91
C ARG A 481 10.49 -14.81 -73.22
N LEU A 482 11.82 -14.71 -73.31
CA LEU A 482 12.52 -14.17 -74.47
C LEU A 482 12.84 -15.22 -75.55
N ALA A 483 12.75 -16.50 -75.21
CA ALA A 483 12.97 -17.59 -76.15
C ALA A 483 11.86 -17.73 -77.19
N ALA A 484 10.58 -17.54 -76.84
CA ALA A 484 9.47 -17.69 -77.79
C ALA A 484 9.52 -16.68 -78.97
N PRO A 485 9.79 -15.37 -78.73
CA PRO A 485 10.07 -14.43 -79.82
C PRO A 485 11.27 -14.86 -80.68
N LEU A 486 12.34 -15.35 -80.06
CA LEU A 486 13.54 -15.78 -80.80
C LEU A 486 13.27 -17.02 -81.65
N GLN A 487 12.51 -18.00 -81.15
CA GLN A 487 12.09 -19.17 -81.92
C GLN A 487 11.28 -18.76 -83.15
N SER A 488 10.42 -17.75 -83.03
CA SER A 488 9.67 -17.19 -84.16
C SER A 488 10.59 -16.53 -85.19
N GLU A 489 11.61 -15.78 -84.74
CA GLU A 489 12.64 -15.20 -85.63
C GLU A 489 13.51 -16.26 -86.30
N MET A 490 13.87 -17.32 -85.57
CA MET A 490 14.62 -18.46 -86.10
C MET A 490 13.83 -19.19 -87.18
N ALA A 491 12.55 -19.50 -86.93
CA ALA A 491 11.67 -20.11 -87.93
C ALA A 491 11.48 -19.22 -89.18
N ALA A 492 11.45 -17.90 -89.02
CA ALA A 492 11.39 -16.97 -90.14
C ALA A 492 12.71 -16.92 -90.93
N ALA A 493 13.86 -16.87 -90.25
CA ALA A 493 15.18 -16.92 -90.86
C ALA A 493 15.43 -18.27 -91.56
N GLU A 494 14.94 -19.37 -90.99
CA GLU A 494 14.93 -20.69 -91.59
C GLU A 494 14.17 -20.69 -92.93
N LYS A 495 12.95 -20.15 -92.95
CA LYS A 495 12.13 -20.05 -94.17
C LYS A 495 12.80 -19.22 -95.27
N ASN A 496 13.63 -18.25 -94.90
CA ASN A 496 14.35 -17.38 -95.83
C ASN A 496 15.76 -17.89 -96.19
N GLY A 497 16.20 -19.04 -95.65
CA GLY A 497 17.53 -19.60 -95.91
C GLY A 497 18.69 -18.88 -95.19
N GLU A 498 18.37 -18.04 -94.20
CA GLU A 498 19.32 -17.15 -93.50
C GLU A 498 19.62 -17.60 -92.06
N LEU A 499 19.30 -18.86 -91.69
CA LEU A 499 19.42 -19.35 -90.32
C LEU A 499 20.86 -19.28 -89.77
N GLY A 500 21.90 -19.33 -90.61
CA GLY A 500 23.29 -19.15 -90.15
C GLY A 500 23.77 -20.19 -89.13
N LYS A 501 24.68 -19.79 -88.23
CA LYS A 501 25.31 -20.68 -87.23
C LYS A 501 24.56 -20.67 -85.89
N LYS A 502 24.47 -21.83 -85.24
CA LYS A 502 23.85 -22.00 -83.90
C LYS A 502 24.35 -20.97 -82.86
N ASP A 503 25.66 -20.77 -82.79
CA ASP A 503 26.27 -19.89 -81.78
C ASP A 503 25.80 -18.43 -81.90
N VAL A 504 25.40 -17.99 -83.10
CA VAL A 504 24.84 -16.64 -83.30
C VAL A 504 23.51 -16.50 -82.57
N TRP A 505 22.65 -17.53 -82.62
CA TRP A 505 21.36 -17.52 -81.94
C TRP A 505 21.48 -17.69 -80.43
N VAL A 506 22.41 -18.53 -79.97
CA VAL A 506 22.77 -18.65 -78.55
C VAL A 506 23.20 -17.29 -78.01
N ASN A 507 24.17 -16.64 -78.67
CA ASN A 507 24.63 -15.31 -78.28
C ASN A 507 23.50 -14.27 -78.33
N LYS A 508 22.65 -14.31 -79.36
CA LYS A 508 21.52 -13.38 -79.49
C LYS A 508 20.51 -13.52 -78.35
N LEU A 509 20.18 -14.73 -77.90
CA LEU A 509 19.29 -14.93 -76.75
C LEU A 509 19.97 -14.50 -75.45
N THR A 510 21.23 -14.90 -75.25
CA THR A 510 22.02 -14.54 -74.08
C THR A 510 22.06 -13.02 -73.88
N THR A 511 22.42 -12.27 -74.92
CA THR A 511 22.47 -10.79 -74.84
C THR A 511 21.10 -10.19 -74.51
N ARG A 512 19.99 -10.73 -75.04
CA ARG A 512 18.64 -10.25 -74.71
C ARG A 512 18.31 -10.50 -73.23
N VAL A 513 18.62 -11.69 -72.71
CA VAL A 513 18.36 -12.06 -71.32
C VAL A 513 19.21 -11.22 -70.36
N GLU A 514 20.50 -11.03 -70.63
CA GLU A 514 21.39 -10.21 -69.81
C GLU A 514 20.97 -8.73 -69.77
N ASN A 515 20.54 -8.18 -70.91
CA ASN A 515 20.04 -6.80 -70.98
C ASN A 515 18.76 -6.63 -70.15
N GLU A 516 17.81 -7.53 -70.31
CA GLU A 516 16.54 -7.49 -69.59
C GLU A 516 16.76 -7.72 -68.08
N TRP A 517 17.63 -8.65 -67.71
CA TRP A 517 18.05 -8.88 -66.32
C TRP A 517 18.63 -7.61 -65.69
N SER A 518 19.53 -6.93 -66.41
CA SER A 518 20.16 -5.71 -65.93
C SER A 518 19.13 -4.60 -65.64
N SER A 519 18.04 -4.55 -66.40
CA SER A 519 16.95 -3.58 -66.22
C SER A 519 15.92 -3.97 -65.15
N SER A 520 15.68 -5.27 -64.93
CA SER A 520 14.59 -5.79 -64.10
C SER A 520 14.98 -6.22 -62.69
N ARG A 521 16.22 -6.70 -62.49
CA ARG A 521 16.66 -7.32 -61.22
C ARG A 521 16.49 -6.43 -60.00
N THR A 522 16.72 -5.12 -60.13
CA THR A 522 16.72 -4.22 -58.97
C THR A 522 15.33 -4.10 -58.37
N GLY A 523 14.31 -3.96 -59.23
CA GLY A 523 12.91 -3.89 -58.79
C GLY A 523 12.36 -5.22 -58.30
N ALA A 524 12.88 -6.35 -58.82
CA ALA A 524 12.44 -7.67 -58.45
C ALA A 524 13.06 -8.18 -57.13
N LEU A 525 14.38 -8.04 -56.96
CA LEU A 525 15.11 -8.59 -55.81
C LEU A 525 15.12 -7.66 -54.59
N TRP A 526 14.98 -6.35 -54.81
CA TRP A 526 14.99 -5.35 -53.74
C TRP A 526 13.82 -4.36 -53.88
N PRO A 527 12.56 -4.84 -53.76
CA PRO A 527 11.39 -3.97 -53.86
C PRO A 527 11.28 -3.00 -52.65
N ASN A 528 10.45 -1.96 -52.81
CA ASN A 528 9.94 -1.12 -51.72
C ASN A 528 10.97 -0.45 -50.78
N GLY A 529 11.97 0.25 -51.34
CA GLY A 529 12.90 1.06 -50.54
C GLY A 529 14.00 0.26 -49.83
N THR A 530 14.08 -1.04 -50.10
CA THR A 530 15.22 -1.87 -49.68
C THR A 530 16.48 -1.41 -50.42
N LEU A 531 17.52 -1.01 -49.69
CA LEU A 531 18.78 -0.56 -50.29
C LEU A 531 19.49 -1.75 -50.95
N PRO A 532 19.77 -1.68 -52.27
CA PRO A 532 20.52 -2.73 -52.94
C PRO A 532 21.96 -2.80 -52.40
N PRO A 533 22.58 -3.99 -52.33
CA PRO A 533 23.95 -4.12 -51.85
C PRO A 533 24.95 -3.42 -52.79
N ALA A 534 26.13 -3.07 -52.27
CA ALA A 534 27.14 -2.34 -53.04
C ALA A 534 27.57 -3.06 -54.34
N ASN A 535 27.52 -4.40 -54.36
CA ASN A 535 27.81 -5.22 -55.54
C ASN A 535 26.55 -5.69 -56.30
N ALA A 536 25.38 -5.06 -56.11
CA ALA A 536 24.12 -5.47 -56.75
C ALA A 536 24.23 -5.69 -58.26
N ALA A 537 25.09 -4.90 -58.92
CA ALA A 537 25.30 -5.00 -60.37
C ALA A 537 25.93 -6.33 -60.83
N THR A 538 26.69 -6.99 -59.97
CA THR A 538 27.47 -8.20 -60.30
C THR A 538 27.14 -9.40 -59.41
N LYS A 539 26.44 -9.19 -58.29
CA LYS A 539 26.19 -10.18 -57.23
C LYS A 539 25.71 -11.54 -57.71
N TYR A 540 24.82 -11.59 -58.71
CA TYR A 540 24.23 -12.82 -59.23
C TYR A 540 24.60 -13.13 -60.68
N GLN A 541 25.67 -12.53 -61.20
CA GLN A 541 26.14 -12.79 -62.56
C GLN A 541 26.68 -14.22 -62.74
N HIS A 542 27.27 -14.81 -61.70
CA HIS A 542 27.79 -16.17 -61.75
C HIS A 542 26.70 -17.23 -61.95
N LEU A 543 25.43 -16.93 -61.64
CA LEU A 543 24.30 -17.83 -61.84
C LEU A 543 23.93 -18.02 -63.33
N PHE A 544 24.48 -17.20 -64.24
CA PHE A 544 24.21 -17.33 -65.67
C PHE A 544 24.79 -18.60 -66.32
N GLY A 545 25.64 -19.36 -65.62
CA GLY A 545 26.19 -20.63 -66.11
C GLY A 545 25.11 -21.60 -66.60
N GLU A 546 24.18 -21.96 -65.73
CA GLU A 546 23.04 -22.81 -66.11
C GLU A 546 22.06 -22.13 -67.05
N THR A 547 21.86 -20.82 -66.90
CA THR A 547 20.99 -20.03 -67.79
C THR A 547 21.49 -20.11 -69.24
N HIS A 548 22.80 -20.03 -69.45
CA HIS A 548 23.44 -20.24 -70.75
C HIS A 548 23.28 -21.69 -71.24
N HIS A 549 23.37 -22.67 -70.35
CA HIS A 549 23.13 -24.07 -70.70
C HIS A 549 21.70 -24.29 -71.18
N LEU A 550 20.70 -23.71 -70.49
CA LEU A 550 19.30 -23.74 -70.88
C LEU A 550 19.07 -23.09 -72.25
N ILE A 551 19.63 -21.89 -72.47
CA ILE A 551 19.60 -21.21 -73.78
C ILE A 551 20.19 -22.12 -74.87
N ALA A 552 21.36 -22.70 -74.64
CA ALA A 552 22.03 -23.57 -75.60
C ALA A 552 21.21 -24.83 -75.92
N GLN A 553 20.56 -25.44 -74.92
CA GLN A 553 19.64 -26.56 -75.10
C GLN A 553 18.41 -26.17 -75.93
N MET A 554 17.79 -25.02 -75.64
CA MET A 554 16.61 -24.55 -76.37
C MET A 554 16.92 -24.29 -77.85
N VAL A 555 18.04 -23.61 -78.13
CA VAL A 555 18.49 -23.36 -79.50
C VAL A 555 18.87 -24.68 -80.19
N ASN A 556 19.56 -25.59 -79.48
CA ASN A 556 19.89 -26.93 -80.00
C ASN A 556 18.64 -27.69 -80.44
N ARG A 557 17.60 -27.77 -79.60
CA ARG A 557 16.36 -28.49 -79.94
C ARG A 557 15.75 -27.96 -81.23
N HIS A 558 15.85 -26.64 -81.48
CA HIS A 558 15.34 -26.05 -82.70
C HIS A 558 16.18 -26.46 -83.93
N PHE A 559 17.52 -26.44 -83.83
CA PHE A 559 18.42 -26.93 -84.90
C PHE A 559 18.33 -28.46 -85.12
N GLU A 560 18.13 -29.25 -84.07
CA GLU A 560 17.94 -30.71 -84.15
C GLU A 560 16.60 -31.07 -84.78
N SER A 561 15.56 -30.25 -84.59
CA SER A 561 14.28 -30.41 -85.29
C SER A 561 14.41 -30.20 -86.80
N TYR A 562 15.38 -29.39 -87.23
CA TYR A 562 15.69 -29.07 -88.63
C TYR A 562 16.54 -30.15 -89.33
N ASN A 563 17.49 -30.77 -88.63
CA ASN A 563 18.37 -31.80 -89.20
C ASN A 563 17.75 -33.20 -89.33
N LYS A 564 16.44 -33.36 -89.10
CA LYS A 564 15.74 -34.61 -89.42
C LYS A 564 15.42 -34.67 -90.91
N PRO A 565 15.90 -35.67 -91.67
CA PRO A 565 15.53 -35.81 -93.07
C PRO A 565 14.03 -36.08 -93.20
N VAL A 566 13.35 -35.29 -94.03
CA VAL A 566 11.97 -35.54 -94.44
C VAL A 566 11.96 -36.81 -95.28
N SER A 567 11.57 -37.93 -94.68
CA SER A 567 11.24 -39.17 -95.40
C SER A 567 9.95 -38.96 -96.19
N ILE A 568 10.07 -38.62 -97.48
CA ILE A 568 8.98 -38.73 -98.45
C ILE A 568 8.74 -40.23 -98.68
N LYS A 569 7.64 -40.77 -98.15
CA LYS A 569 7.07 -42.03 -98.64
C LYS A 569 5.88 -41.70 -99.54
N THR A 570 6.08 -41.89 -100.83
CA THR A 570 5.05 -41.93 -101.87
C THR A 570 4.15 -43.14 -101.67
N ASN A 571 2.89 -42.92 -101.95
CA ASN A 571 1.74 -43.80 -101.80
C ASN A 571 1.62 -44.70 -103.05
N GLU A 572 1.42 -46.01 -102.91
CA GLU A 572 0.84 -46.83 -103.99
C GLU A 572 0.09 -48.06 -103.44
N ASN A 573 -1.19 -48.11 -103.81
CA ASN A 573 -2.08 -49.26 -103.93
C ASN A 573 -2.82 -49.82 -102.70
N ALA A 574 -4.09 -49.41 -102.62
CA ALA A 574 -5.25 -50.07 -102.01
C ALA A 574 -5.59 -51.42 -102.72
N PRO A 575 -6.63 -52.24 -102.37
CA PRO A 575 -7.78 -51.93 -101.49
C PRO A 575 -8.39 -53.11 -100.67
N THR A 576 -9.53 -52.79 -100.05
CA THR A 576 -10.72 -53.61 -99.71
C THR A 576 -10.84 -54.40 -98.38
N ALA A 577 -11.60 -53.78 -97.46
CA ALA A 577 -12.96 -54.17 -97.00
C ALA A 577 -13.19 -55.17 -95.85
N LYS A 578 -14.21 -54.80 -95.05
CA LYS A 578 -15.03 -55.51 -94.02
C LYS A 578 -14.45 -55.48 -92.59
N ILE A 579 -14.99 -54.69 -91.66
CA ILE A 579 -16.29 -54.81 -90.94
C ILE A 579 -16.46 -56.22 -90.32
N ASP A 580 -16.22 -56.37 -89.01
CA ASP A 580 -17.29 -56.41 -87.99
C ASP A 580 -16.73 -56.56 -86.55
N LYS A 581 -17.41 -55.87 -85.62
CA LYS A 581 -17.76 -56.25 -84.23
C LYS A 581 -16.70 -56.60 -83.15
N LEU A 582 -16.68 -55.72 -82.13
CA LEU A 582 -16.61 -56.02 -80.68
C LEU A 582 -17.76 -57.01 -80.26
N PRO A 583 -17.81 -57.61 -79.03
CA PRO A 583 -17.04 -57.35 -77.81
C PRO A 583 -16.62 -58.61 -76.98
N GLY A 584 -15.77 -58.38 -75.98
CA GLY A 584 -16.07 -58.78 -74.60
C GLY A 584 -15.51 -60.10 -74.05
N ASN A 585 -15.30 -60.07 -72.72
CA ASN A 585 -15.18 -61.18 -71.77
C ASN A 585 -13.87 -61.96 -71.73
N ASP A 586 -13.37 -62.46 -70.61
CA ASP A 586 -13.77 -62.37 -69.20
C ASP A 586 -12.57 -62.86 -68.36
N GLY A 587 -12.71 -62.85 -67.04
CA GLY A 587 -11.63 -63.04 -66.07
C GLY A 587 -10.87 -64.38 -66.05
N GLY A 588 -9.83 -64.40 -65.21
CA GLY A 588 -9.03 -65.60 -64.95
C GLY A 588 -8.12 -65.43 -63.75
N LYS A 589 -8.53 -66.03 -62.62
CA LYS A 589 -7.80 -66.16 -61.34
C LYS A 589 -6.59 -67.09 -61.43
N GLY A 590 -5.62 -66.86 -60.55
CA GLY A 590 -4.65 -67.84 -60.02
C GLY A 590 -3.34 -67.12 -59.67
N GLY A 591 -2.76 -67.14 -58.48
CA GLY A 591 -2.87 -68.04 -57.33
C GLY A 591 -1.52 -68.71 -57.08
N GLY A 592 -0.80 -68.26 -56.03
CA GLY A 592 0.43 -68.87 -55.49
C GLY A 592 1.57 -67.85 -55.39
N GLY A 593 2.26 -67.61 -54.26
CA GLY A 593 2.32 -68.29 -52.97
C GLY A 593 3.77 -68.33 -52.49
N GLY A 594 4.07 -67.73 -51.33
CA GLY A 594 5.33 -67.84 -50.58
C GLY A 594 6.38 -66.78 -50.94
N GLY A 595 7.06 -66.08 -50.03
CA GLY A 595 7.12 -66.13 -48.57
C GLY A 595 8.43 -65.46 -48.11
N SER A 596 8.41 -64.82 -46.93
CA SER A 596 9.55 -64.33 -46.12
C SER A 596 10.45 -63.23 -46.71
N GLY A 597 10.78 -62.14 -46.02
CA GLY A 597 10.50 -61.76 -44.64
C GLY A 597 11.24 -60.46 -44.28
N ALA A 598 10.93 -60.00 -43.06
CA ALA A 598 11.63 -59.02 -42.24
C ALA A 598 11.50 -57.51 -42.57
N GLY A 599 10.77 -56.81 -41.70
CA GLY A 599 11.41 -55.73 -40.96
C GLY A 599 10.65 -54.42 -40.85
N GLY A 600 9.82 -54.30 -39.79
CA GLY A 600 9.52 -53.06 -39.05
C GLY A 600 8.77 -51.95 -39.79
N GLY A 601 7.76 -51.29 -39.24
CA GLY A 601 7.21 -51.23 -37.89
C GLY A 601 6.27 -50.02 -37.91
N GLN A 602 5.08 -50.19 -37.33
CA GLN A 602 4.14 -49.12 -37.01
C GLN A 602 4.89 -47.97 -36.29
N GLY A 603 4.62 -46.70 -36.56
CA GLY A 603 3.31 -46.14 -36.86
C GLY A 603 2.59 -45.75 -35.58
N ASP A 604 3.27 -45.08 -34.65
CA ASP A 604 2.63 -44.25 -33.63
C ASP A 604 2.81 -42.79 -34.03
N GLY A 605 1.66 -42.15 -34.27
CA GLY A 605 1.57 -40.75 -34.64
C GLY A 605 1.74 -39.84 -33.44
N THR A 606 2.49 -38.77 -33.63
CA THR A 606 2.15 -37.44 -33.09
C THR A 606 2.59 -36.40 -34.10
N GLY A 607 1.63 -35.90 -34.88
CA GLY A 607 1.82 -34.69 -35.66
C GLY A 607 1.73 -33.48 -34.72
N PHE A 608 2.78 -32.67 -34.66
CA PHE A 608 2.75 -31.34 -34.05
C PHE A 608 3.18 -30.32 -35.11
N GLY A 609 2.18 -29.81 -35.84
CA GLY A 609 2.30 -28.65 -36.72
C GLY A 609 2.04 -27.36 -35.93
N GLY A 610 2.88 -26.36 -36.17
CA GLY A 610 2.85 -25.07 -35.48
C GLY A 610 1.54 -24.29 -35.66
N THR A 611 0.81 -24.16 -34.56
CA THR A 611 -0.18 -23.09 -34.28
C THR A 611 -0.14 -22.72 -32.79
N GLY A 612 1.07 -22.58 -32.23
CA GLY A 612 1.28 -22.55 -30.78
C GLY A 612 0.97 -21.24 -30.03
N LEU A 613 0.82 -20.09 -30.70
CA LEU A 613 0.66 -18.81 -30.01
C LEU A 613 -0.75 -18.20 -30.08
N ILE A 614 -1.53 -18.52 -31.11
CA ILE A 614 -2.93 -18.05 -31.22
C ILE A 614 -3.88 -19.01 -30.48
N GLY A 615 -3.57 -20.31 -30.44
CA GLY A 615 -4.35 -21.31 -29.68
C GLY A 615 -4.24 -21.14 -28.16
N LEU A 616 -3.08 -20.71 -27.64
CA LEU A 616 -2.90 -20.47 -26.21
C LEU A 616 -3.71 -19.25 -25.72
N PHE A 617 -3.83 -18.22 -26.56
CA PHE A 617 -4.63 -17.02 -26.27
C PHE A 617 -6.14 -17.31 -26.29
N LEU A 618 -6.61 -18.15 -27.21
CA LEU A 618 -8.01 -18.57 -27.28
C LEU A 618 -8.39 -19.58 -26.18
N ALA A 619 -7.43 -20.36 -25.67
CA ALA A 619 -7.65 -21.29 -24.55
C ALA A 619 -7.66 -20.61 -23.17
N LEU A 620 -6.98 -19.48 -23.01
CA LEU A 620 -6.92 -18.74 -21.74
C LEU A 620 -8.05 -17.71 -21.56
N LEU A 621 -8.66 -17.25 -22.66
CA LEU A 621 -9.76 -16.28 -22.62
C LEU A 621 -10.98 -16.77 -21.79
N PRO A 622 -11.43 -18.04 -21.89
CA PRO A 622 -12.54 -18.54 -21.07
C PRO A 622 -12.18 -18.60 -19.59
N CYS A 623 -10.93 -18.95 -19.24
CA CYS A 623 -10.47 -18.97 -17.85
C CYS A 623 -10.37 -17.57 -17.25
N LEU A 624 -9.93 -16.58 -18.03
CA LEU A 624 -9.88 -15.17 -17.62
C LEU A 624 -11.30 -14.61 -17.41
N LEU A 625 -12.24 -14.94 -18.31
CA LEU A 625 -13.65 -14.56 -18.19
C LEU A 625 -14.33 -15.24 -16.98
N LEU A 626 -13.99 -16.49 -16.68
CA LEU A 626 -14.47 -17.18 -15.48
C LEU A 626 -13.92 -16.52 -14.20
N ALA A 627 -12.63 -16.18 -14.18
CA ALA A 627 -12.00 -15.53 -13.03
C ALA A 627 -12.62 -14.14 -12.76
N LEU A 628 -12.88 -13.36 -13.82
CA LEU A 628 -13.59 -12.08 -13.73
C LEU A 628 -15.03 -12.26 -13.25
N ALA A 629 -15.74 -13.31 -13.71
CA ALA A 629 -17.09 -13.61 -13.23
C ALA A 629 -17.11 -13.95 -11.73
N PHE A 630 -16.13 -14.73 -11.23
CA PHE A 630 -16.02 -15.02 -9.79
C PHE A 630 -15.69 -13.77 -8.97
N LEU A 631 -14.86 -12.86 -9.49
CA LEU A 631 -14.52 -11.61 -8.83
C LEU A 631 -15.75 -10.68 -8.71
N VAL A 632 -16.55 -10.60 -9.78
CA VAL A 632 -17.82 -9.83 -9.78
C VAL A 632 -18.85 -10.46 -8.87
N ILE A 633 -19.02 -11.79 -8.88
CA ILE A 633 -19.94 -12.49 -7.97
C ILE A 633 -19.50 -12.30 -6.52
N GLY A 634 -18.20 -12.37 -6.21
CA GLY A 634 -17.65 -12.12 -4.87
C GLY A 634 -17.88 -10.69 -4.38
N ALA A 635 -17.68 -9.70 -5.26
CA ALA A 635 -17.95 -8.29 -4.94
C ALA A 635 -19.44 -8.04 -4.69
N VAL A 636 -20.32 -8.62 -5.51
CA VAL A 636 -21.79 -8.48 -5.36
C VAL A 636 -22.31 -9.21 -4.11
N THR A 637 -21.81 -10.41 -3.81
CA THR A 637 -22.17 -11.12 -2.57
C THR A 637 -21.62 -10.43 -1.33
N GLY A 638 -20.40 -9.89 -1.36
CA GLY A 638 -19.85 -9.07 -0.28
C GLY A 638 -20.68 -7.81 -0.01
N TYR A 639 -21.10 -7.12 -1.06
CA TYR A 639 -21.96 -5.93 -0.97
C TYR A 639 -23.35 -6.27 -0.40
N LEU A 640 -23.97 -7.36 -0.85
CA LEU A 640 -25.28 -7.82 -0.34
C LEU A 640 -25.20 -8.29 1.13
N PHE A 641 -24.09 -8.92 1.54
CA PHE A 641 -23.87 -9.28 2.94
C PHE A 641 -23.63 -8.06 3.83
N GLY A 642 -22.91 -7.05 3.33
CA GLY A 642 -22.70 -5.77 4.00
C GLY A 642 -24.03 -5.04 4.28
N MET A 643 -24.92 -4.97 3.29
CA MET A 643 -26.24 -4.35 3.48
C MET A 643 -27.15 -5.11 4.46
N LYS A 644 -27.08 -6.45 4.50
CA LYS A 644 -27.83 -7.25 5.50
C LYS A 644 -27.32 -7.07 6.93
N ARG A 645 -26.02 -6.80 7.13
CA ARG A 645 -25.46 -6.46 8.45
C ARG A 645 -25.82 -5.03 8.87
N GLY A 646 -25.79 -4.07 7.95
CA GLY A 646 -26.21 -2.69 8.22
C GLY A 646 -27.67 -2.58 8.66
N LYS A 647 -28.60 -3.33 8.03
CA LYS A 647 -30.02 -3.34 8.43
C LYS A 647 -30.31 -4.03 9.76
N ARG A 648 -29.45 -4.92 10.25
CA ARG A 648 -29.60 -5.52 11.60
C ARG A 648 -29.06 -4.63 12.72
N MET A 649 -28.13 -3.71 12.42
CA MET A 649 -27.66 -2.75 13.42
C MET A 649 -28.61 -1.55 13.60
N GLN A 650 -29.41 -1.21 12.60
CA GLN A 650 -30.44 -0.16 12.72
C GLN A 650 -31.76 -0.59 13.36
N SER A 651 -31.95 -1.88 13.68
CA SER A 651 -33.13 -2.34 14.45
C SER A 651 -32.79 -2.74 15.90
N ALA A 652 -31.56 -2.44 16.35
CA ALA A 652 -31.06 -2.69 17.70
C ALA A 652 -30.55 -1.41 18.41
N ALA A 653 -30.79 -0.25 17.80
CA ALA A 653 -30.79 1.07 18.40
C ALA A 653 -32.22 1.62 18.28
#